data_AF-A0A820CYP4-F1
#
_entry.id   AF-A0A820CYP4-F1
#
_cell.length_a   1.000
_cell.length_b   1.000
_cell.length_c   1.000
_cell.angle_alpha   90.00
_cell.angle_beta   90.00
_cell.angle_gamma   90.00
#
_symmetry.space_group_name_H-M   'P 1'
#
loop_
_entity.id
_entity.type
_entity.pdbx_description
1 polymer ?
#
loop_
_entity_poly.entity_id
_entity_poly.type
_entity_poly.pdbx_seq_one_letter_code
_entity_poly.pdbx_strand_id
1 'polypeptide(L)'
;MAQLINDAAESTEIKSNDDQNEKILFGASKLASLPTRSSTRMVQNVLLIWLDKNINLGKSKDNRNTMMSLRGVVNTIETFTNGDECVEFIKTIQNNDKICIIVSGSYGETIVPRIHSMPQVDSIFVFCNNKSFHEGWARNWKKINGVFTKIERICEALKRATQQCEHNAVSISLLAADDGAANKKLDKLECSFMYTLILKEILLTINFEEKHVKNFIHTCRKDYDGNDRELKNIKNFEQDYRKKTPIWWYTLECFMYAKLNRALRLMDVDDIIDMGFFINDLHRQIAELNQKQFRAIQDCKMLTLYRGQGISIAEFEKMKKAQGGLLSFNSFLSTSRNRSAGLEFSVKNLRNPDLIGILFVMTVIPSQSKTAFADIKDISYVQKEDEVLFSMHTVFRIGNIKPLDDEQRLFEVDLLLTADNDKDFRALTARLRQEIAPVREGWERLGFLLLRMGQHDRAEKVYEVLLAQTTNDIEKTSLNVELGNVKHSQGKYDEAIGCFKNALKTYNNAFDPKYTTLSAIHNNMGCVYRKMHKYSHALASYNETLALQRQSLVSNDPALASAHNNIGNVYADMEQYTQALSAHQQALAIRQVALPPTHPDLASTYNNLGNVLYKTNQYHHARVCYDKAVSIAKSSLPSNHPAIETYLKNLYSVSNHS
;
A
#
# COMPACT_ATOMS: atom_id res chain seq x y z
N MET A 1 6.29 12.31 66.84
CA MET A 1 5.27 13.08 66.07
C MET A 1 5.05 12.34 64.76
N ALA A 2 4.30 11.24 64.71
CA ALA A 2 2.87 11.10 65.02
C ALA A 2 1.99 11.98 64.11
N GLN A 3 1.85 11.59 62.84
CA GLN A 3 0.58 11.50 62.09
C GLN A 3 0.84 11.07 60.64
N LEU A 4 -0.05 10.23 60.11
CA LEU A 4 -0.16 9.72 58.73
C LEU A 4 0.58 8.41 58.40
N ILE A 5 0.44 7.41 59.27
CA ILE A 5 0.42 5.97 58.92
C ILE A 5 -0.75 5.37 59.70
N ASN A 6 -1.93 5.31 59.07
CA ASN A 6 -3.04 4.39 59.30
C ASN A 6 -4.23 4.92 58.52
N ASP A 7 -4.56 4.23 57.44
CA ASP A 7 -5.91 3.77 57.13
C ASP A 7 -5.84 2.98 55.82
N ALA A 8 -5.40 1.72 55.97
CA ALA A 8 -5.62 0.67 55.00
C ALA A 8 -6.44 -0.42 55.70
N ALA A 9 -7.46 -0.91 54.97
CA ALA A 9 -8.23 -2.14 55.21
C ALA A 9 -9.27 -2.12 56.35
N GLU A 10 -10.55 -1.99 55.97
CA GLU A 10 -11.51 -3.11 55.99
C GLU A 10 -12.89 -2.64 55.51
N SER A 11 -13.31 -3.13 54.34
CA SER A 11 -14.64 -3.74 54.09
C SER A 11 -14.97 -3.67 52.59
N THR A 12 -14.73 -4.82 51.96
CA THR A 12 -15.39 -5.33 50.77
C THR A 12 -16.89 -5.04 50.76
N GLU A 13 -17.36 -4.38 49.70
CA GLU A 13 -18.59 -4.81 49.04
C GLU A 13 -18.44 -4.67 47.53
N ILE A 14 -18.47 -5.82 46.87
CA ILE A 14 -18.41 -6.03 45.44
C ILE A 14 -19.72 -5.50 44.85
N LYS A 15 -19.63 -4.46 44.01
CA LYS A 15 -20.59 -4.22 42.94
C LYS A 15 -19.83 -4.09 41.63
N SER A 16 -19.97 -5.13 40.81
CA SER A 16 -19.62 -5.18 39.41
C SER A 16 -20.11 -3.92 38.69
N ASN A 17 -19.19 -3.10 38.20
CA ASN A 17 -19.47 -2.04 37.24
C ASN A 17 -18.60 -2.30 36.01
N ASP A 18 -18.93 -3.37 35.28
CA ASP A 18 -18.35 -3.73 33.98
C ASP A 18 -18.85 -2.85 32.82
N ASP A 19 -19.55 -1.74 33.08
CA ASP A 19 -20.32 -1.03 32.05
C ASP A 19 -19.91 0.45 31.82
N GLN A 20 -18.75 0.90 32.34
CA GLN A 20 -18.36 2.32 32.23
C GLN A 20 -16.97 2.62 31.66
N ASN A 21 -16.14 1.62 31.34
CA ASN A 21 -14.92 1.84 30.54
C ASN A 21 -15.10 1.59 29.02
N GLU A 22 -16.33 1.32 28.56
CA GLU A 22 -16.63 0.88 27.19
C GLU A 22 -17.30 1.96 26.30
N LYS A 23 -17.26 3.24 26.68
CA LYS A 23 -17.93 4.33 25.93
C LYS A 23 -17.04 5.21 25.05
N ILE A 24 -15.81 4.81 24.76
CA ILE A 24 -14.90 5.55 23.86
C ILE A 24 -14.48 4.67 22.69
N LEU A 25 -15.45 4.14 21.95
CA LEU A 25 -15.27 3.69 20.58
C LEU A 25 -16.35 4.38 19.73
N PHE A 26 -15.93 5.35 18.91
CA PHE A 26 -16.74 6.10 17.95
C PHE A 26 -17.81 7.06 18.55
N GLY A 27 -17.36 8.14 19.19
CA GLY A 27 -18.18 9.29 19.59
C GLY A 27 -17.55 10.62 19.17
N ALA A 28 -18.33 11.50 18.57
CA ALA A 28 -17.92 12.70 17.84
C ALA A 28 -17.16 13.77 18.63
N SER A 29 -16.16 14.40 18.00
CA SER A 29 -15.81 15.81 18.23
C SER A 29 -16.03 16.63 16.95
N LYS A 30 -16.98 17.57 17.04
CA LYS A 30 -17.13 18.78 16.19
C LYS A 30 -15.83 19.61 16.29
N LEU A 31 -15.35 20.43 15.33
CA LEU A 31 -15.85 20.90 14.03
C LEU A 31 -14.66 21.60 13.32
N ALA A 32 -14.36 21.20 12.09
CA ALA A 32 -14.05 22.12 10.98
C ALA A 32 -14.52 21.42 9.70
N SER A 33 -15.43 22.08 9.00
CA SER A 33 -16.35 21.54 7.98
C SER A 33 -15.69 21.00 6.72
N LEU A 34 -15.94 19.73 6.39
CA LEU A 34 -15.85 19.16 5.04
C LEU A 34 -17.08 18.25 4.79
N PRO A 35 -17.70 18.30 3.60
CA PRO A 35 -19.04 17.75 3.40
C PRO A 35 -19.06 16.21 3.39
N THR A 36 -20.02 15.67 4.13
CA THR A 36 -20.37 14.25 4.27
C THR A 36 -20.83 13.65 2.95
N ARG A 37 -20.28 12.48 2.58
CA ARG A 37 -20.84 11.63 1.53
C ARG A 37 -21.48 10.39 2.14
N SER A 38 -22.81 10.38 2.03
CA SER A 38 -23.61 9.16 1.92
C SER A 38 -23.19 8.43 0.64
N SER A 39 -23.69 7.22 0.48
CA SER A 39 -22.78 6.17 0.16
C SER A 39 -23.54 5.08 -0.57
N THR A 40 -23.01 4.57 -1.65
CA THR A 40 -23.71 3.67 -2.54
C THR A 40 -22.58 3.02 -3.34
N ARG A 41 -22.75 1.79 -3.81
CA ARG A 41 -21.71 1.10 -4.62
C ARG A 41 -21.33 1.97 -5.79
N MET A 42 -20.08 2.41 -5.82
CA MET A 42 -19.64 3.48 -6.71
C MET A 42 -18.28 3.16 -7.32
N VAL A 43 -18.20 3.35 -8.63
CA VAL A 43 -17.01 3.17 -9.45
C VAL A 43 -16.03 4.29 -9.12
N GLN A 44 -14.75 3.97 -8.90
CA GLN A 44 -13.80 4.94 -8.34
C GLN A 44 -12.55 5.27 -9.17
N ASN A 45 -12.57 5.00 -10.48
CA ASN A 45 -11.55 5.50 -11.43
C ASN A 45 -12.15 6.32 -12.59
N VAL A 46 -13.39 6.83 -12.42
CA VAL A 46 -14.09 7.61 -13.45
C VAL A 46 -14.62 8.91 -12.87
N LEU A 47 -14.11 10.03 -13.39
CA LEU A 47 -14.67 11.35 -13.16
C LEU A 47 -15.86 11.54 -14.10
N LEU A 48 -17.06 11.77 -13.56
CA LEU A 48 -18.22 12.13 -14.35
C LEU A 48 -18.35 13.65 -14.40
N ILE A 49 -18.39 14.22 -15.59
CA ILE A 49 -18.69 15.63 -15.79
C ILE A 49 -20.13 15.75 -16.28
N TRP A 50 -20.94 16.58 -15.65
CA TRP A 50 -22.28 16.91 -16.15
C TRP A 50 -22.36 18.38 -16.56
N LEU A 51 -22.45 18.60 -17.87
CA LEU A 51 -22.57 19.90 -18.49
C LEU A 51 -24.02 20.15 -18.95
N ASP A 52 -24.69 21.10 -18.32
CA ASP A 52 -26.02 21.55 -18.71
C ASP A 52 -26.25 23.00 -18.25
N LYS A 53 -26.83 23.81 -19.14
CA LYS A 53 -27.13 25.22 -18.90
C LYS A 53 -28.10 25.43 -17.75
N ASN A 54 -28.95 24.44 -17.48
CA ASN A 54 -30.05 24.51 -16.51
C ASN A 54 -29.83 23.64 -15.26
N ILE A 55 -28.63 23.10 -15.02
CA ILE A 55 -28.31 22.43 -13.75
C ILE A 55 -28.40 23.46 -12.63
N ASN A 56 -29.48 23.36 -11.85
CA ASN A 56 -29.69 24.20 -10.66
C ASN A 56 -29.74 23.27 -9.45
N LEU A 57 -28.57 23.05 -8.84
CA LEU A 57 -28.37 22.15 -7.71
C LEU A 57 -29.01 22.75 -6.46
N GLY A 58 -30.24 22.33 -6.16
CA GLY A 58 -30.88 22.59 -4.87
C GLY A 58 -32.34 23.03 -4.91
N LYS A 59 -32.90 23.37 -6.08
CA LYS A 59 -34.28 23.91 -6.16
C LYS A 59 -35.35 22.95 -6.70
N SER A 60 -35.02 21.99 -7.56
CA SER A 60 -36.01 21.00 -8.05
C SER A 60 -35.81 19.63 -7.39
N LYS A 61 -36.92 18.95 -7.06
CA LYS A 61 -36.93 17.58 -6.54
C LYS A 61 -36.30 16.62 -7.56
N ASP A 62 -36.54 16.85 -8.85
CA ASP A 62 -36.04 16.04 -9.95
C ASP A 62 -34.51 16.12 -10.11
N ASN A 63 -33.90 17.28 -9.96
CA ASN A 63 -32.43 17.42 -10.02
C ASN A 63 -31.75 16.72 -8.85
N ARG A 64 -32.35 16.77 -7.65
CA ARG A 64 -31.86 16.00 -6.49
C ARG A 64 -31.93 14.50 -6.75
N ASN A 65 -33.05 13.99 -7.26
CA ASN A 65 -33.19 12.56 -7.56
C ASN A 65 -32.25 12.10 -8.68
N THR A 66 -32.03 12.95 -9.69
CA THR A 66 -31.11 12.70 -10.80
C THR A 66 -29.65 12.66 -10.33
N MET A 67 -29.25 13.62 -9.50
CA MET A 67 -27.92 13.64 -8.89
C MET A 67 -27.72 12.45 -7.94
N MET A 68 -28.75 12.05 -7.18
CA MET A 68 -28.71 10.82 -6.38
C MET A 68 -28.54 9.57 -7.25
N SER A 69 -29.25 9.49 -8.37
CA SER A 69 -29.17 8.36 -9.31
C SER A 69 -27.80 8.23 -9.98
N LEU A 70 -27.17 9.36 -10.32
CA LEU A 70 -25.82 9.40 -10.90
C LEU A 70 -24.74 9.13 -9.85
N ARG A 71 -24.87 9.73 -8.66
CA ARG A 71 -23.99 9.40 -7.52
C ARG A 71 -24.08 7.92 -7.20
N GLY A 72 -25.23 7.27 -7.39
CA GLY A 72 -25.30 5.81 -7.26
C GLY A 72 -24.58 4.98 -8.33
N VAL A 73 -23.81 5.61 -9.22
CA VAL A 73 -22.95 4.96 -10.23
C VAL A 73 -21.49 5.41 -10.10
N VAL A 74 -21.23 6.69 -9.83
CA VAL A 74 -19.90 7.32 -9.86
C VAL A 74 -19.73 8.32 -8.72
N ASN A 75 -18.53 8.34 -8.12
CA ASN A 75 -18.24 9.13 -6.93
C ASN A 75 -17.88 10.58 -7.21
N THR A 76 -17.11 10.86 -8.25
CA THR A 76 -16.67 12.22 -8.56
C THR A 76 -17.54 12.75 -9.68
N ILE A 77 -18.43 13.69 -9.33
CA ILE A 77 -19.28 14.37 -10.30
C ILE A 77 -18.96 15.85 -10.24
N GLU A 78 -18.39 16.37 -11.32
CA GLU A 78 -18.21 17.80 -11.51
C GLU A 78 -19.30 18.33 -12.43
N THR A 79 -19.91 19.44 -12.05
CA THR A 79 -21.01 20.03 -12.82
C THR A 79 -20.62 21.37 -13.37
N PHE A 80 -20.93 21.61 -14.64
CA PHE A 80 -20.67 22.88 -15.30
C PHE A 80 -21.95 23.41 -15.92
N THR A 81 -22.18 24.71 -15.79
CA THR A 81 -23.23 25.43 -16.52
C THR A 81 -22.66 26.17 -17.73
N ASN A 82 -21.34 26.36 -17.75
CA ASN A 82 -20.57 26.99 -18.82
C ASN A 82 -19.71 25.95 -19.56
N GLY A 83 -19.88 25.85 -20.87
CA GLY A 83 -19.15 24.91 -21.71
C GLY A 83 -17.65 25.20 -21.82
N ASP A 84 -17.23 26.47 -21.77
CA ASP A 84 -15.81 26.84 -21.89
C ASP A 84 -15.02 26.49 -20.64
N GLU A 85 -15.60 26.76 -19.46
CA GLU A 85 -15.02 26.35 -18.17
C GLU A 85 -14.88 24.83 -18.07
N CYS A 86 -15.89 24.09 -18.54
CA CYS A 86 -15.86 22.63 -18.61
C CYS A 86 -14.69 22.13 -19.48
N VAL A 87 -14.49 22.72 -20.67
CA VAL A 87 -13.42 22.35 -21.59
C VAL A 87 -12.04 22.65 -21.00
N GLU A 88 -11.86 23.82 -20.37
CA GLU A 88 -10.60 24.16 -19.70
C GLU A 88 -10.31 23.23 -18.52
N PHE A 89 -11.32 22.93 -17.70
CA PHE A 89 -11.18 21.97 -16.60
C PHE A 89 -10.78 20.57 -17.10
N ILE A 90 -11.33 20.09 -18.21
CA ILE A 90 -10.94 18.81 -18.80
C ILE A 90 -9.45 18.80 -19.15
N LYS A 91 -8.88 19.92 -19.61
CA LYS A 91 -7.46 20.02 -19.98
C LYS A 91 -6.51 20.01 -18.78
N THR A 92 -6.97 20.40 -17.59
CA THR A 92 -6.12 20.44 -16.38
C THR A 92 -5.97 19.06 -15.71
N ILE A 93 -6.82 18.09 -16.07
CA ILE A 93 -6.80 16.74 -15.54
C ILE A 93 -5.62 15.95 -16.15
N GLN A 94 -4.76 15.41 -15.29
CA GLN A 94 -3.57 14.65 -15.69
C GLN A 94 -3.92 13.22 -16.17
N ASN A 95 -3.06 12.66 -17.02
CA ASN A 95 -3.27 11.52 -17.95
C ASN A 95 -3.76 10.17 -17.38
N ASN A 96 -4.09 10.03 -16.09
CA ASN A 96 -4.47 8.73 -15.49
C ASN A 96 -5.96 8.61 -15.12
N ASP A 97 -6.75 9.69 -15.18
CA ASP A 97 -8.18 9.64 -14.85
C ASP A 97 -9.05 9.57 -16.12
N LYS A 98 -9.95 8.59 -16.18
CA LYS A 98 -10.94 8.49 -17.26
C LYS A 98 -12.13 9.41 -16.97
N ILE A 99 -12.53 10.19 -17.97
CA ILE A 99 -13.65 11.13 -17.88
C ILE A 99 -14.85 10.58 -18.65
N CYS A 100 -15.95 10.39 -17.96
CA CYS A 100 -17.28 10.23 -18.56
C CYS A 100 -17.99 11.58 -18.56
N ILE A 101 -18.71 11.92 -19.61
CA ILE A 101 -19.39 13.22 -19.71
C ILE A 101 -20.86 13.03 -20.03
N ILE A 102 -21.74 13.68 -19.26
CA ILE A 102 -23.14 13.89 -19.61
C ILE A 102 -23.27 15.31 -20.14
N VAL A 103 -23.64 15.46 -21.41
CA VAL A 103 -23.86 16.76 -22.03
C VAL A 103 -25.34 16.92 -22.35
N SER A 104 -25.92 18.06 -22.00
CA SER A 104 -27.30 18.37 -22.39
C SER A 104 -27.43 18.48 -23.90
N GLY A 105 -28.61 18.17 -24.46
CA GLY A 105 -28.88 18.36 -25.88
C GLY A 105 -28.58 19.78 -26.37
N SER A 106 -28.76 20.79 -25.51
CA SER A 106 -28.45 22.20 -25.80
C SER A 106 -26.96 22.53 -25.93
N TYR A 107 -26.08 21.73 -25.32
CA TYR A 107 -24.61 21.90 -25.43
C TYR A 107 -23.94 20.83 -26.31
N GLY A 108 -24.64 19.75 -26.63
CA GLY A 108 -24.09 18.60 -27.34
C GLY A 108 -23.40 18.97 -28.66
N GLU A 109 -24.09 19.71 -29.52
CA GLU A 109 -23.57 20.06 -30.86
C GLU A 109 -22.36 21.00 -30.83
N THR A 110 -22.26 21.85 -29.81
CA THR A 110 -21.21 22.86 -29.71
C THR A 110 -19.98 22.37 -28.95
N ILE A 111 -20.17 21.51 -27.94
CA ILE A 111 -19.10 21.10 -27.03
C ILE A 111 -18.50 19.75 -27.41
N VAL A 112 -19.30 18.78 -27.89
CA VAL A 112 -18.79 17.46 -28.29
C VAL A 112 -17.64 17.56 -29.31
N PRO A 113 -17.71 18.40 -30.38
CA PRO A 113 -16.61 18.51 -31.33
C PRO A 113 -15.28 18.93 -30.68
N ARG A 114 -15.33 19.69 -29.58
CA ARG A 114 -14.16 20.22 -28.88
C ARG A 114 -13.52 19.23 -27.92
N ILE A 115 -14.30 18.29 -27.37
CA ILE A 115 -13.85 17.37 -26.32
C ILE A 115 -13.65 15.93 -26.81
N HIS A 116 -14.31 15.51 -27.90
CA HIS A 116 -14.32 14.11 -28.33
C HIS A 116 -12.91 13.56 -28.64
N SER A 117 -11.99 14.41 -29.11
CA SER A 117 -10.62 14.03 -29.47
C SER A 117 -9.67 14.00 -28.27
N MET A 118 -10.11 14.46 -27.09
CA MET A 118 -9.27 14.49 -25.90
C MET A 118 -9.05 13.06 -25.37
N PRO A 119 -7.80 12.64 -25.10
CA PRO A 119 -7.48 11.29 -24.64
C PRO A 119 -8.19 10.90 -23.34
N GLN A 120 -8.26 11.83 -22.38
CA GLN A 120 -8.89 11.60 -21.07
C GLN A 120 -10.41 11.40 -21.14
N VAL A 121 -11.08 11.81 -22.23
CA VAL A 121 -12.53 11.62 -22.39
C VAL A 121 -12.79 10.22 -22.93
N ASP A 122 -13.34 9.34 -22.10
CA ASP A 122 -13.62 7.95 -22.43
C ASP A 122 -15.00 7.79 -23.09
N SER A 123 -16.04 8.36 -22.47
CA SER A 123 -17.44 8.14 -22.87
C SER A 123 -18.27 9.42 -22.76
N ILE A 124 -19.10 9.71 -23.77
CA ILE A 124 -20.02 10.86 -23.79
C ILE A 124 -21.46 10.35 -23.86
N PHE A 125 -22.33 10.88 -23.02
CA PHE A 125 -23.77 10.59 -22.98
C PHE A 125 -24.54 11.88 -23.22
N VAL A 126 -25.46 11.88 -24.18
CA VAL A 126 -26.30 13.06 -24.46
C VAL A 126 -27.62 12.93 -23.71
N PHE A 127 -27.92 13.88 -22.82
CA PHE A 127 -29.18 13.95 -22.09
C PHE A 127 -30.09 15.03 -22.69
N CYS A 128 -31.28 14.66 -23.17
CA CYS A 128 -32.15 15.59 -23.87
C CYS A 128 -33.63 15.18 -23.81
N ASN A 129 -34.55 16.13 -24.06
CA ASN A 129 -35.97 15.83 -24.13
C ASN A 129 -36.39 15.28 -25.51
N ASN A 130 -35.67 15.63 -26.57
CA ASN A 130 -35.99 15.25 -27.95
C ASN A 130 -34.91 14.35 -28.55
N LYS A 131 -35.05 13.04 -28.34
CA LYS A 131 -34.05 12.05 -28.76
C LYS A 131 -33.81 12.03 -30.27
N SER A 132 -34.87 12.06 -31.08
CA SER A 132 -34.76 11.90 -32.55
C SER A 132 -33.98 13.05 -33.19
N PHE A 133 -34.10 14.26 -32.65
CA PHE A 133 -33.34 15.42 -33.11
C PHE A 133 -31.83 15.25 -32.86
N HIS A 134 -31.44 14.86 -31.64
CA HIS A 134 -30.02 14.77 -31.27
C HIS A 134 -29.33 13.48 -31.75
N GLU A 135 -30.08 12.42 -32.06
CA GLU A 135 -29.51 11.20 -32.62
C GLU A 135 -28.85 11.40 -33.99
N GLY A 136 -29.34 12.34 -34.80
CA GLY A 136 -28.84 12.58 -36.14
C GLY A 136 -27.35 12.97 -36.17
N TRP A 137 -26.96 13.98 -35.39
CA TRP A 137 -25.57 14.43 -35.33
C TRP A 137 -24.73 13.59 -34.35
N ALA A 138 -25.33 13.01 -33.31
CA ALA A 138 -24.60 12.21 -32.33
C ALA A 138 -23.90 10.99 -32.96
N ARG A 139 -24.50 10.42 -34.02
CA ARG A 139 -23.91 9.28 -34.78
C ARG A 139 -22.56 9.60 -35.44
N ASN A 140 -22.24 10.88 -35.63
CA ASN A 140 -20.99 11.29 -36.26
C ASN A 140 -19.78 11.22 -35.30
N TRP A 141 -20.00 10.98 -34.00
CA TRP A 141 -18.95 11.01 -32.97
C TRP A 141 -18.80 9.66 -32.28
N LYS A 142 -17.65 9.01 -32.47
CA LYS A 142 -17.39 7.63 -31.98
C LYS A 142 -17.43 7.46 -30.46
N LYS A 143 -17.16 8.52 -29.69
CA LYS A 143 -17.20 8.49 -28.22
C LYS A 143 -18.58 8.75 -27.62
N ILE A 144 -19.61 9.02 -28.44
CA ILE A 144 -20.98 9.12 -27.94
C ILE A 144 -21.55 7.71 -27.77
N ASN A 145 -21.81 7.35 -26.52
CA ASN A 145 -22.35 6.04 -26.13
C ASN A 145 -23.89 6.02 -26.10
N GLY A 146 -24.53 7.15 -26.42
CA GLY A 146 -25.96 7.20 -26.73
C GLY A 146 -26.61 8.54 -26.43
N VAL A 147 -27.83 8.66 -26.92
CA VAL A 147 -28.74 9.78 -26.66
C VAL A 147 -29.91 9.28 -25.84
N PHE A 148 -30.15 9.93 -24.70
CA PHE A 148 -31.07 9.46 -23.67
C PHE A 148 -32.04 10.56 -23.24
N THR A 149 -33.27 10.15 -22.98
CA THR A 149 -34.34 11.00 -22.44
C THR A 149 -34.60 10.77 -20.96
N LYS A 150 -33.95 9.75 -20.38
CA LYS A 150 -34.12 9.31 -19.00
C LYS A 150 -32.76 9.06 -18.37
N ILE A 151 -32.53 9.61 -17.19
CA ILE A 151 -31.24 9.48 -16.50
C ILE A 151 -30.97 8.03 -16.08
N GLU A 152 -31.99 7.25 -15.77
CA GLU A 152 -31.84 5.86 -15.33
C GLU A 152 -31.16 5.02 -16.41
N ARG A 153 -31.44 5.30 -17.69
CA ARG A 153 -30.80 4.66 -18.84
C ARG A 153 -29.36 5.11 -19.02
N ILE A 154 -29.05 6.37 -18.71
CA ILE A 154 -27.66 6.86 -18.64
C ILE A 154 -26.94 6.12 -17.51
N CYS A 155 -27.54 5.96 -16.33
CA CYS A 155 -26.97 5.21 -15.22
C CYS A 155 -26.68 3.74 -15.61
N GLU A 156 -27.57 3.06 -16.33
CA GLU A 156 -27.34 1.69 -16.85
C GLU A 156 -26.19 1.63 -17.86
N ALA A 157 -26.07 2.63 -18.73
CA ALA A 157 -25.01 2.71 -19.73
C ALA A 157 -23.66 3.06 -19.10
N LEU A 158 -23.67 4.01 -18.15
CA LEU A 158 -22.52 4.41 -17.36
C LEU A 158 -22.01 3.22 -16.53
N LYS A 159 -22.89 2.48 -15.84
CA LYS A 159 -22.52 1.24 -15.13
C LYS A 159 -21.80 0.24 -16.02
N ARG A 160 -22.26 0.04 -17.27
CA ARG A 160 -21.60 -0.86 -18.22
C ARG A 160 -20.23 -0.34 -18.67
N ALA A 161 -20.11 0.95 -18.93
CA ALA A 161 -18.83 1.58 -19.31
C ALA A 161 -17.81 1.53 -18.16
N THR A 162 -18.27 1.74 -16.93
CA THR A 162 -17.43 1.73 -15.73
C THR A 162 -17.04 0.33 -15.25
N GLN A 163 -17.95 -0.65 -15.33
CA GLN A 163 -17.67 -2.06 -15.00
C GLN A 163 -16.59 -2.65 -15.90
N GLN A 164 -16.53 -2.26 -17.17
CA GLN A 164 -15.46 -2.67 -18.10
C GLN A 164 -14.08 -2.13 -17.69
N CYS A 165 -14.02 -0.97 -17.04
CA CYS A 165 -12.77 -0.39 -16.53
C CYS A 165 -12.30 -1.07 -15.23
N GLU A 166 -13.23 -1.54 -14.39
CA GLU A 166 -12.91 -2.09 -13.06
C GLU A 166 -12.66 -3.60 -13.03
N HIS A 167 -13.32 -4.38 -13.90
CA HIS A 167 -13.24 -5.85 -13.85
C HIS A 167 -11.92 -6.42 -14.41
N ASN A 168 -11.22 -5.65 -15.26
CA ASN A 168 -10.03 -6.12 -15.97
C ASN A 168 -8.70 -5.56 -15.43
N ALA A 169 -8.72 -4.55 -14.57
CA ALA A 169 -7.50 -3.96 -14.03
C ALA A 169 -7.02 -4.77 -12.81
N VAL A 170 -6.01 -5.62 -13.01
CA VAL A 170 -5.25 -6.28 -11.92
C VAL A 170 -3.94 -5.53 -11.72
N SER A 171 -3.60 -5.26 -10.47
CA SER A 171 -2.29 -4.72 -10.11
C SER A 171 -1.23 -5.79 -10.36
N ILE A 172 -0.33 -5.51 -11.30
CA ILE A 172 0.80 -6.38 -11.67
C ILE A 172 2.08 -5.65 -11.29
N SER A 173 3.06 -6.39 -10.77
CA SER A 173 4.42 -5.89 -10.61
C SER A 173 5.43 -6.78 -11.31
N LEU A 174 6.46 -6.18 -11.91
CA LEU A 174 7.41 -6.83 -12.80
C LEU A 174 8.84 -6.73 -12.25
N LEU A 175 9.65 -7.76 -12.48
CA LEU A 175 11.07 -7.82 -12.15
C LEU A 175 11.82 -8.50 -13.32
N ALA A 176 12.93 -7.93 -13.78
CA ALA A 176 13.70 -8.48 -14.91
C ALA A 176 14.64 -9.63 -14.52
N ALA A 177 15.04 -10.47 -15.50
CA ALA A 177 15.83 -11.69 -15.29
C ALA A 177 17.30 -11.44 -14.87
N ASP A 178 17.92 -10.35 -15.35
CA ASP A 178 19.37 -10.11 -15.23
C ASP A 178 19.81 -9.36 -13.96
N ASP A 179 18.89 -8.91 -13.11
CA ASP A 179 19.23 -8.24 -11.85
C ASP A 179 19.29 -9.24 -10.70
N GLY A 180 20.24 -10.18 -10.76
CA GLY A 180 20.41 -11.26 -9.77
C GLY A 180 20.04 -10.84 -8.35
N ALA A 181 18.99 -11.46 -7.79
CA ALA A 181 18.37 -11.08 -6.52
C ALA A 181 19.37 -11.04 -5.32
N ALA A 182 20.54 -11.65 -5.48
CA ALA A 182 21.65 -11.65 -4.54
C ALA A 182 22.44 -10.32 -4.44
N ASN A 183 22.47 -9.48 -5.49
CA ASN A 183 23.33 -8.28 -5.51
C ASN A 183 22.59 -7.04 -6.03
N LYS A 184 21.90 -6.36 -5.10
CA LYS A 184 21.30 -5.01 -5.17
C LYS A 184 20.29 -4.75 -6.30
N LYS A 185 19.05 -4.48 -5.89
CA LYS A 185 18.30 -3.23 -6.12
C LYS A 185 16.86 -3.37 -5.60
N LEU A 186 16.62 -3.10 -4.31
CA LEU A 186 15.27 -3.07 -3.69
C LEU A 186 14.43 -1.89 -4.17
N ASP A 187 15.09 -0.82 -4.56
CA ASP A 187 14.59 0.36 -5.25
C ASP A 187 14.08 0.11 -6.68
N LYS A 188 14.48 -1.01 -7.31
CA LYS A 188 13.90 -1.47 -8.58
C LYS A 188 12.65 -2.32 -8.36
N LEU A 189 12.46 -2.86 -7.16
CA LEU A 189 11.19 -3.49 -6.83
C LEU A 189 10.15 -2.40 -6.65
N GLU A 190 9.05 -2.52 -7.37
CA GLU A 190 7.89 -1.68 -7.08
C GLU A 190 7.46 -1.92 -5.63
N CYS A 191 7.22 -0.85 -4.88
CA CYS A 191 6.78 -0.92 -3.48
C CYS A 191 5.58 -1.85 -3.29
N SER A 192 4.70 -1.94 -4.29
CA SER A 192 3.59 -2.90 -4.36
C SER A 192 4.07 -4.35 -4.23
N PHE A 193 5.13 -4.76 -4.93
CA PHE A 193 5.66 -6.12 -4.84
C PHE A 193 6.11 -6.44 -3.40
N MET A 194 6.84 -5.51 -2.76
CA MET A 194 7.35 -5.70 -1.40
C MET A 194 6.23 -5.76 -0.36
N TYR A 195 5.35 -4.77 -0.38
CA TYR A 195 4.38 -4.57 0.68
C TYR A 195 3.23 -5.57 0.57
N THR A 196 2.78 -5.95 -0.61
CA THR A 196 1.65 -6.89 -0.74
C THR A 196 2.01 -8.30 -0.22
N LEU A 197 3.22 -8.80 -0.47
CA LEU A 197 3.67 -10.08 0.08
C LEU A 197 3.66 -10.06 1.61
N ILE A 198 4.28 -9.03 2.19
CA ILE A 198 4.47 -8.95 3.63
C ILE A 198 3.17 -8.62 4.33
N LEU A 199 2.32 -7.78 3.74
CA LEU A 199 0.97 -7.50 4.21
C LEU A 199 0.14 -8.79 4.24
N LYS A 200 0.16 -9.60 3.17
CA LYS A 200 -0.47 -10.92 3.16
C LYS A 200 0.04 -11.79 4.31
N GLU A 201 1.36 -11.93 4.46
CA GLU A 201 1.94 -12.73 5.56
C GLU A 201 1.46 -12.24 6.93
N ILE A 202 1.45 -10.94 7.16
CA ILE A 202 1.01 -10.34 8.43
C ILE A 202 -0.48 -10.61 8.68
N LEU A 203 -1.34 -10.31 7.70
CA LEU A 203 -2.79 -10.50 7.84
C LEU A 203 -3.14 -11.95 8.18
N LEU A 204 -2.40 -12.92 7.64
CA LEU A 204 -2.60 -14.35 7.94
C LEU A 204 -2.23 -14.74 9.38
N THR A 205 -1.34 -14.00 10.02
CA THR A 205 -0.97 -14.19 11.45
C THR A 205 -1.93 -13.49 12.42
N ILE A 206 -2.72 -12.51 11.95
CA ILE A 206 -3.67 -11.79 12.81
C ILE A 206 -4.87 -12.68 13.14
N ASN A 207 -5.21 -12.75 14.42
CA ASN A 207 -6.47 -13.34 14.86
C ASN A 207 -7.60 -12.28 14.80
N PHE A 208 -8.46 -12.39 13.79
CA PHE A 208 -9.59 -11.48 13.63
C PHE A 208 -10.82 -11.95 14.44
N GLU A 209 -11.12 -11.21 15.50
CA GLU A 209 -12.34 -11.36 16.30
C GLU A 209 -13.59 -10.77 15.61
N GLU A 210 -14.77 -11.15 16.11
CA GLU A 210 -16.08 -10.72 15.61
C GLU A 210 -16.28 -9.19 15.61
N LYS A 211 -15.60 -8.47 16.51
CA LYS A 211 -15.61 -7.00 16.55
C LYS A 211 -15.10 -6.38 15.24
N HIS A 212 -14.12 -7.00 14.60
CA HIS A 212 -13.58 -6.51 13.32
C HIS A 212 -14.63 -6.63 12.21
N VAL A 213 -15.36 -7.75 12.17
CA VAL A 213 -16.46 -7.96 11.22
C VAL A 213 -17.56 -6.93 11.42
N LYS A 214 -17.96 -6.67 12.68
CA LYS A 214 -18.98 -5.67 13.02
C LYS A 214 -18.56 -4.25 12.64
N ASN A 215 -17.30 -3.87 12.91
CA ASN A 215 -16.77 -2.56 12.53
C ASN A 215 -16.77 -2.39 11.00
N PHE A 216 -16.33 -3.41 10.26
CA PHE A 216 -16.37 -3.39 8.80
C PHE A 216 -17.81 -3.26 8.26
N ILE A 217 -18.77 -3.98 8.85
CA ILE A 217 -20.20 -3.87 8.47
C ILE A 217 -20.72 -2.46 8.75
N HIS A 218 -20.37 -1.86 9.89
CA HIS A 218 -20.76 -0.50 10.23
C HIS A 218 -20.20 0.52 9.22
N THR A 219 -18.90 0.43 8.91
CA THR A 219 -18.27 1.23 7.86
C THR A 219 -18.96 1.01 6.52
N CYS A 220 -19.26 -0.24 6.14
CA CYS A 220 -19.99 -0.53 4.91
C CYS A 220 -21.40 0.06 4.91
N ARG A 221 -22.14 0.09 6.02
CA ARG A 221 -23.45 0.77 6.04
C ARG A 221 -23.30 2.27 5.77
N LYS A 222 -22.23 2.88 6.30
CA LYS A 222 -21.87 4.27 6.05
C LYS A 222 -21.17 4.51 4.71
N ASP A 223 -20.66 3.48 4.04
CA ASP A 223 -20.10 3.52 2.68
C ASP A 223 -21.13 3.09 1.62
N TYR A 224 -22.29 2.57 2.06
CA TYR A 224 -23.45 2.28 1.20
C TYR A 224 -24.83 2.90 1.62
N ASP A 225 -24.88 4.00 2.41
CA ASP A 225 -26.08 4.83 2.69
C ASP A 225 -26.77 5.49 1.46
N GLY A 226 -27.95 4.98 1.11
CA GLY A 226 -28.69 5.37 -0.10
C GLY A 226 -28.63 4.33 -1.22
N ASN A 227 -27.92 3.22 -1.03
CA ASN A 227 -27.96 2.06 -1.92
C ASN A 227 -28.77 0.91 -1.34
N ASP A 228 -30.06 0.87 -1.63
CA ASP A 228 -30.93 -0.20 -1.10
C ASP A 228 -30.45 -1.60 -1.49
N ARG A 229 -29.88 -1.78 -2.70
CA ARG A 229 -29.34 -3.08 -3.15
C ARG A 229 -28.18 -3.52 -2.26
N GLU A 230 -27.22 -2.64 -2.01
CA GLU A 230 -26.06 -3.00 -1.18
C GLU A 230 -26.36 -3.02 0.30
N LEU A 231 -27.23 -2.15 0.81
CA LEU A 231 -27.68 -2.24 2.20
C LEU A 231 -28.36 -3.58 2.47
N LYS A 232 -29.12 -4.11 1.51
CA LYS A 232 -29.67 -5.47 1.58
C LYS A 232 -28.56 -6.52 1.56
N ASN A 233 -27.57 -6.40 0.68
CA ASN A 233 -26.44 -7.34 0.64
C ASN A 233 -25.61 -7.31 1.93
N ILE A 234 -25.40 -6.14 2.52
CA ILE A 234 -24.68 -5.95 3.80
C ILE A 234 -25.47 -6.60 4.93
N LYS A 235 -26.80 -6.44 4.96
CA LYS A 235 -27.66 -7.11 5.94
C LYS A 235 -27.59 -8.64 5.79
N ASN A 236 -27.63 -9.16 4.57
CA ASN A 236 -27.46 -10.59 4.32
C ASN A 236 -26.07 -11.07 4.75
N PHE A 237 -25.02 -10.29 4.47
CA PHE A 237 -23.66 -10.57 4.91
C PHE A 237 -23.57 -10.67 6.43
N GLU A 238 -24.09 -9.68 7.17
CA GLU A 238 -24.11 -9.70 8.64
C GLU A 238 -24.80 -10.96 9.22
N GLN A 239 -25.89 -11.42 8.60
CA GLN A 239 -26.67 -12.56 9.09
C GLN A 239 -26.09 -13.93 8.69
N ASP A 240 -25.49 -14.01 7.51
CA ASP A 240 -25.13 -15.28 6.88
C ASP A 240 -23.62 -15.42 6.61
N TYR A 241 -22.77 -14.48 7.07
CA TYR A 241 -21.33 -14.52 6.80
C TYR A 241 -20.72 -15.88 7.13
N ARG A 242 -21.01 -16.42 8.31
CA ARG A 242 -20.51 -17.72 8.79
C ARG A 242 -21.28 -18.93 8.24
N LYS A 243 -22.44 -18.73 7.61
CA LYS A 243 -23.25 -19.82 7.02
C LYS A 243 -22.84 -20.13 5.58
N LYS A 244 -22.17 -19.18 4.92
CA LYS A 244 -21.63 -19.32 3.57
C LYS A 244 -20.10 -19.28 3.64
N THR A 245 -19.46 -19.72 2.56
CA THR A 245 -18.00 -19.73 2.52
C THR A 245 -17.45 -18.38 2.04
N PRO A 246 -16.22 -18.01 2.42
CA PRO A 246 -15.55 -16.80 1.92
C PRO A 246 -15.53 -16.68 0.38
N ILE A 247 -15.24 -17.77 -0.33
CA ILE A 247 -15.24 -17.84 -1.80
C ILE A 247 -16.62 -17.56 -2.38
N TRP A 248 -17.68 -18.05 -1.74
CA TRP A 248 -19.06 -17.75 -2.15
C TRP A 248 -19.36 -16.24 -2.05
N TRP A 249 -18.93 -15.60 -0.95
CA TRP A 249 -19.06 -14.15 -0.79
C TRP A 249 -18.19 -13.35 -1.74
N TYR A 250 -16.99 -13.85 -2.03
CA TYR A 250 -16.07 -13.22 -2.98
C TYR A 250 -16.62 -13.26 -4.41
N THR A 251 -17.26 -14.35 -4.82
CA THR A 251 -17.81 -14.53 -6.18
C THR A 251 -19.22 -13.98 -6.36
N LEU A 252 -19.90 -13.60 -5.27
CA LEU A 252 -21.15 -12.88 -5.33
C LEU A 252 -20.92 -11.44 -5.84
N GLU A 253 -21.72 -11.01 -6.82
CA GLU A 253 -21.69 -9.63 -7.33
C GLU A 253 -22.28 -8.63 -6.31
N CYS A 254 -21.63 -8.45 -5.15
CA CYS A 254 -21.97 -7.52 -4.08
C CYS A 254 -20.81 -6.58 -3.69
N PHE A 255 -21.08 -5.65 -2.78
CA PHE A 255 -20.11 -4.67 -2.26
C PHE A 255 -18.75 -5.28 -1.89
N MET A 256 -18.74 -6.52 -1.39
CA MET A 256 -17.53 -7.22 -0.95
C MET A 256 -16.49 -7.37 -2.06
N TYR A 257 -16.85 -7.98 -3.18
CA TYR A 257 -15.94 -8.16 -4.32
C TYR A 257 -15.39 -6.84 -4.85
N ALA A 258 -16.28 -5.84 -5.01
CA ALA A 258 -15.92 -4.55 -5.57
C ALA A 258 -14.97 -3.78 -4.65
N LYS A 259 -15.29 -3.71 -3.34
CA LYS A 259 -14.47 -3.02 -2.35
C LYS A 259 -13.11 -3.69 -2.19
N LEU A 260 -13.05 -5.02 -2.07
CA LEU A 260 -11.80 -5.75 -1.90
C LEU A 260 -10.86 -5.56 -3.10
N ASN A 261 -11.34 -5.83 -4.31
CA ASN A 261 -10.48 -5.78 -5.50
C ASN A 261 -10.05 -4.35 -5.82
N ARG A 262 -10.88 -3.35 -5.53
CA ARG A 262 -10.47 -1.95 -5.60
C ARG A 262 -9.38 -1.64 -4.58
N ALA A 263 -9.55 -2.05 -3.34
CA ALA A 263 -8.60 -1.79 -2.27
C ALA A 263 -7.23 -2.39 -2.59
N LEU A 264 -7.19 -3.66 -3.02
CA LEU A 264 -5.96 -4.33 -3.42
C LEU A 264 -5.30 -3.69 -4.66
N ARG A 265 -6.10 -3.25 -5.64
CA ARG A 265 -5.59 -2.58 -6.85
C ARG A 265 -4.96 -1.23 -6.54
N LEU A 266 -5.61 -0.43 -5.71
CA LEU A 266 -5.16 0.91 -5.35
C LEU A 266 -4.17 0.91 -4.19
N MET A 267 -3.88 -0.27 -3.62
CA MET A 267 -3.16 -0.39 -2.35
C MET A 267 -3.77 0.51 -1.26
N ASP A 268 -5.11 0.56 -1.21
CA ASP A 268 -5.87 1.29 -0.19
C ASP A 268 -5.73 0.54 1.13
N VAL A 269 -4.73 0.95 1.89
CA VAL A 269 -4.33 0.31 3.15
C VAL A 269 -5.48 0.26 4.15
N ASP A 270 -6.33 1.27 4.16
CA ASP A 270 -7.45 1.38 5.10
C ASP A 270 -8.47 0.29 4.85
N ASP A 271 -8.92 0.19 3.59
CA ASP A 271 -9.86 -0.84 3.17
C ASP A 271 -9.23 -2.24 3.29
N ILE A 272 -7.93 -2.41 3.01
CA ILE A 272 -7.26 -3.72 3.15
C ILE A 272 -7.23 -4.18 4.61
N ILE A 273 -6.95 -3.28 5.56
CA ILE A 273 -6.92 -3.62 7.00
C ILE A 273 -8.32 -3.92 7.50
N ASP A 274 -9.31 -3.09 7.15
CA ASP A 274 -10.71 -3.30 7.55
C ASP A 274 -11.26 -4.62 6.99
N MET A 275 -10.82 -5.02 5.79
CA MET A 275 -11.15 -6.29 5.15
C MET A 275 -10.20 -7.43 5.52
N GLY A 276 -9.26 -7.21 6.43
CA GLY A 276 -8.21 -8.18 6.78
C GLY A 276 -8.76 -9.52 7.23
N PHE A 277 -9.88 -9.53 7.97
CA PHE A 277 -10.57 -10.75 8.38
C PHE A 277 -11.04 -11.58 7.18
N PHE A 278 -11.62 -10.91 6.18
CA PHE A 278 -12.17 -11.55 4.99
C PHE A 278 -11.04 -12.05 4.08
N ILE A 279 -9.97 -11.26 3.95
CA ILE A 279 -8.75 -11.66 3.23
C ILE A 279 -8.16 -12.93 3.87
N ASN A 280 -8.05 -12.96 5.20
CA ASN A 280 -7.54 -14.11 5.93
C ASN A 280 -8.43 -15.36 5.72
N ASP A 281 -9.74 -15.22 5.92
CA ASP A 281 -10.71 -16.31 5.73
C ASP A 281 -10.70 -16.84 4.27
N LEU A 282 -10.64 -15.95 3.28
CA LEU A 282 -10.56 -16.31 1.86
C LEU A 282 -9.27 -17.06 1.53
N HIS A 283 -8.12 -16.59 2.06
CA HIS A 283 -6.85 -17.29 1.90
C HIS A 283 -6.85 -18.69 2.51
N ARG A 284 -7.38 -18.83 3.73
CA ARG A 284 -7.47 -20.13 4.43
C ARG A 284 -8.33 -21.10 3.61
N GLN A 285 -9.47 -20.66 3.12
CA GLN A 285 -10.33 -21.51 2.31
C GLN A 285 -9.66 -21.95 1.00
N ILE A 286 -8.98 -21.04 0.29
CA ILE A 286 -8.24 -21.39 -0.93
C ILE A 286 -7.14 -22.41 -0.61
N ALA A 287 -6.42 -22.24 0.51
CA ALA A 287 -5.37 -23.17 0.93
C ALA A 287 -5.91 -24.56 1.30
N GLU A 288 -7.03 -24.63 2.02
CA GLU A 288 -7.70 -25.90 2.36
C GLU A 288 -8.16 -26.65 1.12
N LEU A 289 -8.76 -25.94 0.15
CA LEU A 289 -9.18 -26.53 -1.11
C LEU A 289 -7.98 -26.98 -1.95
N ASN A 290 -6.91 -26.16 -2.02
CA ASN A 290 -5.67 -26.52 -2.71
C ASN A 290 -5.09 -27.84 -2.17
N GLN A 291 -5.09 -28.00 -0.84
CA GLN A 291 -4.60 -29.22 -0.20
C GLN A 291 -5.44 -30.44 -0.57
N LYS A 292 -6.77 -30.31 -0.58
CA LYS A 292 -7.72 -31.38 -0.92
C LYS A 292 -7.68 -31.75 -2.41
N GLN A 293 -7.61 -30.77 -3.29
CA GLN A 293 -7.74 -30.94 -4.74
C GLN A 293 -6.45 -31.38 -5.41
N PHE A 294 -5.29 -30.94 -4.91
CA PHE A 294 -4.02 -31.15 -5.58
C PHE A 294 -3.01 -31.88 -4.69
N ARG A 295 -2.73 -31.39 -3.48
CA ARG A 295 -1.59 -31.93 -2.69
C ARG A 295 -1.82 -33.32 -2.08
N ALA A 296 -3.08 -33.72 -1.87
CA ALA A 296 -3.41 -35.06 -1.39
C ALA A 296 -3.24 -36.15 -2.47
N ILE A 297 -3.08 -35.76 -3.74
CA ILE A 297 -3.01 -36.68 -4.89
C ILE A 297 -1.56 -36.75 -5.38
N GLN A 298 -0.91 -37.92 -5.23
CA GLN A 298 0.52 -38.13 -5.53
C GLN A 298 0.91 -37.89 -7.01
N ASP A 299 -0.05 -37.95 -7.94
CA ASP A 299 0.15 -37.74 -9.39
C ASP A 299 -0.45 -36.40 -9.87
N CYS A 300 0.06 -35.27 -9.35
CA CYS A 300 -0.38 -33.95 -9.81
C CYS A 300 0.15 -33.63 -11.21
N LYS A 301 -0.71 -33.81 -12.22
CA LYS A 301 -0.46 -33.40 -13.61
C LYS A 301 -0.27 -31.89 -13.71
N MET A 302 0.59 -31.48 -14.63
CA MET A 302 0.74 -30.09 -15.07
C MET A 302 -0.62 -29.54 -15.53
N LEU A 303 -0.98 -28.35 -15.06
CA LEU A 303 -2.23 -27.66 -15.39
C LEU A 303 -1.91 -26.41 -16.21
N THR A 304 -2.72 -26.14 -17.24
CA THR A 304 -2.65 -24.89 -18.01
C THR A 304 -3.92 -24.08 -17.78
N LEU A 305 -3.76 -22.82 -17.43
CA LEU A 305 -4.83 -21.87 -17.12
C LEU A 305 -4.69 -20.63 -17.98
N TYR A 306 -5.79 -19.92 -18.16
CA TYR A 306 -5.89 -18.78 -19.07
C TYR A 306 -6.51 -17.59 -18.37
N ARG A 307 -5.98 -16.40 -18.66
CA ARG A 307 -6.56 -15.12 -18.25
C ARG A 307 -6.35 -14.08 -19.34
N GLY A 308 -7.43 -13.41 -19.75
CA GLY A 308 -7.35 -12.24 -20.61
C GLY A 308 -7.28 -10.94 -19.82
N GLN A 309 -6.46 -10.00 -20.28
CA GLN A 309 -6.33 -8.68 -19.65
C GLN A 309 -5.92 -7.63 -20.68
N GLY A 310 -6.40 -6.40 -20.50
CA GLY A 310 -5.85 -5.23 -21.18
C GLY A 310 -4.81 -4.56 -20.29
N ILE A 311 -3.65 -4.23 -20.85
CA ILE A 311 -2.61 -3.47 -20.14
C ILE A 311 -2.20 -2.26 -21.00
N SER A 312 -1.67 -1.22 -20.36
CA SER A 312 -1.18 -0.06 -21.10
C SER A 312 0.03 -0.42 -21.96
N ILE A 313 0.25 0.33 -23.03
CA ILE A 313 1.44 0.18 -23.89
C ILE A 313 2.73 0.29 -23.06
N ALA A 314 2.79 1.22 -22.10
CA ALA A 314 3.95 1.40 -21.24
C ALA A 314 4.22 0.18 -20.33
N GLU A 315 3.18 -0.38 -19.72
CA GLU A 315 3.30 -1.60 -18.91
C GLU A 315 3.70 -2.81 -19.76
N PHE A 316 3.18 -2.91 -20.99
CA PHE A 316 3.55 -3.98 -21.91
C PHE A 316 5.02 -3.91 -22.32
N GLU A 317 5.54 -2.71 -22.61
CA GLU A 317 6.96 -2.53 -22.91
C GLU A 317 7.86 -2.84 -21.71
N LYS A 318 7.41 -2.55 -20.48
CA LYS A 318 8.09 -3.02 -19.26
C LYS A 318 8.08 -4.55 -19.17
N MET A 319 6.96 -5.19 -19.49
CA MET A 319 6.81 -6.65 -19.46
C MET A 319 7.73 -7.33 -20.47
N LYS A 320 7.82 -6.81 -21.70
CA LYS A 320 8.79 -7.27 -22.71
C LYS A 320 10.22 -7.19 -22.20
N LYS A 321 10.62 -6.07 -21.59
CA LYS A 321 11.95 -5.91 -20.99
C LYS A 321 12.21 -6.84 -19.81
N ALA A 322 11.14 -7.26 -19.11
CA ALA A 322 11.21 -8.16 -17.98
C ALA A 322 11.12 -9.65 -18.38
N GLN A 323 11.10 -9.98 -19.67
CA GLN A 323 11.04 -11.37 -20.14
C GLN A 323 12.14 -12.24 -19.49
N GLY A 324 11.78 -13.45 -19.05
CA GLY A 324 12.63 -14.33 -18.25
C GLY A 324 12.65 -14.02 -16.74
N GLY A 325 12.15 -12.85 -16.34
CA GLY A 325 12.07 -12.39 -14.96
C GLY A 325 10.77 -12.80 -14.25
N LEU A 326 10.39 -12.08 -13.19
CA LEU A 326 9.22 -12.38 -12.37
C LEU A 326 8.07 -11.38 -12.61
N LEU A 327 6.85 -11.87 -12.52
CA LEU A 327 5.60 -11.12 -12.57
C LEU A 327 4.76 -11.51 -11.36
N SER A 328 4.36 -10.56 -10.51
CA SER A 328 3.38 -10.79 -9.45
C SER A 328 2.02 -10.22 -9.80
N PHE A 329 0.97 -11.00 -9.53
CA PHE A 329 -0.39 -10.48 -9.44
C PHE A 329 -0.69 -10.16 -7.97
N ASN A 330 -0.87 -8.88 -7.67
CA ASN A 330 -0.96 -8.39 -6.29
C ASN A 330 -2.37 -8.55 -5.67
N SER A 331 -3.38 -8.90 -6.48
CA SER A 331 -4.73 -9.23 -6.03
C SER A 331 -5.02 -10.73 -6.11
N PHE A 332 -6.18 -11.17 -5.60
CA PHE A 332 -6.69 -12.50 -5.88
C PHE A 332 -6.88 -12.66 -7.39
N LEU A 333 -6.34 -13.75 -7.95
CA LEU A 333 -6.22 -13.91 -9.39
C LEU A 333 -7.19 -14.99 -9.86
N SER A 334 -8.24 -14.55 -10.56
CA SER A 334 -9.21 -15.42 -11.23
C SER A 334 -8.69 -15.84 -12.60
N THR A 335 -8.81 -17.14 -12.90
CA THR A 335 -8.34 -17.76 -14.15
C THR A 335 -9.34 -18.83 -14.60
N SER A 336 -9.22 -19.30 -15.84
CA SER A 336 -10.07 -20.37 -16.36
C SER A 336 -9.24 -21.46 -17.06
N ARG A 337 -9.74 -22.69 -17.09
CA ARG A 337 -9.20 -23.75 -17.97
C ARG A 337 -9.60 -23.58 -19.43
N ASN A 338 -10.60 -22.74 -19.70
CA ASN A 338 -11.07 -22.47 -21.05
C ASN A 338 -10.28 -21.32 -21.70
N ARG A 339 -9.45 -21.66 -22.69
CA ARG A 339 -8.67 -20.67 -23.47
C ARG A 339 -9.55 -19.62 -24.13
N SER A 340 -10.69 -20.01 -24.68
CA SER A 340 -11.60 -19.10 -25.39
C SER A 340 -12.19 -18.05 -24.44
N ALA A 341 -12.47 -18.43 -23.18
CA ALA A 341 -12.93 -17.48 -22.16
C ALA A 341 -11.87 -16.41 -21.90
N GLY A 342 -10.61 -16.82 -21.69
CA GLY A 342 -9.49 -15.87 -21.54
C GLY A 342 -9.33 -14.96 -22.76
N LEU A 343 -9.32 -15.53 -23.97
CA LEU A 343 -9.15 -14.78 -25.21
C LEU A 343 -10.24 -13.73 -25.42
N GLU A 344 -11.50 -14.05 -25.07
CA GLU A 344 -12.62 -13.10 -25.19
C GLU A 344 -12.37 -11.84 -24.36
N PHE A 345 -11.81 -11.96 -23.14
CA PHE A 345 -11.44 -10.81 -22.32
C PHE A 345 -10.29 -10.01 -22.96
N SER A 346 -9.27 -10.67 -23.51
CA SER A 346 -8.15 -10.00 -24.20
C SER A 346 -8.63 -9.17 -25.40
N VAL A 347 -9.48 -9.77 -26.24
CA VAL A 347 -10.01 -9.14 -27.47
C VAL A 347 -10.95 -7.98 -27.15
N LYS A 348 -11.81 -8.11 -26.12
CA LYS A 348 -12.71 -7.01 -25.71
C LYS A 348 -11.96 -5.71 -25.36
N ASN A 349 -10.74 -5.82 -24.84
CA ASN A 349 -9.92 -4.65 -24.46
C ASN A 349 -9.32 -3.91 -25.67
N LEU A 350 -9.25 -4.53 -26.86
CA LEU A 350 -8.73 -3.89 -28.09
C LEU A 350 -9.57 -2.70 -28.56
N ARG A 351 -10.80 -2.57 -28.06
CA ARG A 351 -11.67 -1.39 -28.28
C ARG A 351 -11.01 -0.09 -27.83
N ASN A 352 -10.10 -0.17 -26.85
CA ASN A 352 -9.30 0.97 -26.42
C ASN A 352 -7.98 1.00 -27.20
N PRO A 353 -7.69 2.05 -28.01
CA PRO A 353 -6.43 2.14 -28.76
C PRO A 353 -5.18 2.20 -27.87
N ASP A 354 -5.32 2.66 -26.61
CA ASP A 354 -4.19 2.83 -25.68
C ASP A 354 -3.82 1.56 -24.92
N LEU A 355 -4.55 0.46 -25.15
CA LEU A 355 -4.32 -0.83 -24.53
C LEU A 355 -3.81 -1.88 -25.52
N ILE A 356 -2.99 -2.77 -24.96
CA ILE A 356 -2.59 -4.04 -25.56
C ILE A 356 -3.42 -5.15 -24.90
N GLY A 357 -4.05 -5.98 -25.71
CA GLY A 357 -4.72 -7.19 -25.25
C GLY A 357 -3.69 -8.28 -24.96
N ILE A 358 -3.75 -8.86 -23.77
CA ILE A 358 -2.88 -9.96 -23.35
C ILE A 358 -3.73 -11.17 -23.03
N LEU A 359 -3.35 -12.32 -23.57
CA LEU A 359 -3.75 -13.64 -23.12
C LEU A 359 -2.59 -14.24 -22.33
N PHE A 360 -2.73 -14.28 -21.01
CA PHE A 360 -1.81 -15.02 -20.17
C PHE A 360 -2.11 -16.51 -20.26
N VAL A 361 -1.09 -17.29 -20.58
CA VAL A 361 -1.11 -18.76 -20.58
C VAL A 361 -0.25 -19.22 -19.41
N MET A 362 -0.92 -19.65 -18.34
CA MET A 362 -0.30 -19.95 -17.05
C MET A 362 -0.11 -21.44 -16.87
N THR A 363 1.14 -21.88 -16.81
CA THR A 363 1.51 -23.26 -16.47
C THR A 363 1.70 -23.39 -14.96
N VAL A 364 1.03 -24.38 -14.38
CA VAL A 364 1.02 -24.64 -12.94
C VAL A 364 1.44 -26.09 -12.70
N ILE A 365 2.44 -26.26 -11.84
CA ILE A 365 2.88 -27.58 -11.36
C ILE A 365 2.59 -27.61 -9.85
N PRO A 366 1.43 -28.16 -9.42
CA PRO A 366 0.95 -28.01 -8.04
C PRO A 366 1.92 -28.54 -6.97
N SER A 367 2.69 -29.58 -7.31
CA SER A 367 3.66 -30.22 -6.41
C SER A 367 4.91 -29.37 -6.13
N GLN A 368 5.17 -28.33 -6.94
CA GLN A 368 6.42 -27.56 -6.86
C GLN A 368 6.25 -26.19 -6.20
N SER A 369 5.02 -25.74 -5.92
CA SER A 369 4.75 -24.39 -5.40
C SER A 369 3.91 -24.40 -4.12
N LYS A 370 4.31 -23.60 -3.13
CA LYS A 370 3.51 -23.31 -1.93
C LYS A 370 2.31 -22.41 -2.20
N THR A 371 2.30 -21.68 -3.32
CA THR A 371 1.22 -20.75 -3.64
C THR A 371 -0.11 -21.48 -3.75
N ALA A 372 -1.09 -21.05 -2.95
CA ALA A 372 -2.40 -21.66 -2.91
C ALA A 372 -3.30 -21.18 -4.07
N PHE A 373 -3.97 -22.12 -4.70
CA PHE A 373 -5.03 -21.89 -5.69
C PHE A 373 -6.03 -23.04 -5.63
N ALA A 374 -7.28 -22.78 -6.02
CA ALA A 374 -8.33 -23.77 -5.94
C ALA A 374 -9.25 -23.69 -7.16
N ASP A 375 -9.73 -24.84 -7.60
CA ASP A 375 -10.95 -24.92 -8.40
C ASP A 375 -12.12 -24.53 -7.51
N ILE A 376 -12.91 -23.55 -7.95
CA ILE A 376 -13.99 -23.01 -7.14
C ILE A 376 -15.38 -23.21 -7.76
N LYS A 377 -15.50 -23.97 -8.86
CA LYS A 377 -16.76 -24.17 -9.57
C LYS A 377 -17.91 -24.63 -8.67
N ASP A 378 -17.63 -25.54 -7.74
CA ASP A 378 -18.66 -26.16 -6.88
C ASP A 378 -19.04 -25.29 -5.66
N ILE A 379 -18.29 -24.22 -5.39
CA ILE A 379 -18.45 -23.39 -4.19
C ILE A 379 -18.76 -21.94 -4.54
N SER A 380 -18.39 -21.50 -5.75
CA SER A 380 -18.67 -20.18 -6.29
C SER A 380 -20.17 -19.90 -6.29
N TYR A 381 -20.54 -18.63 -6.08
CA TYR A 381 -21.90 -18.16 -6.34
C TYR A 381 -22.28 -18.38 -7.82
N VAL A 382 -21.31 -18.28 -8.72
CA VAL A 382 -21.48 -18.48 -10.16
C VAL A 382 -21.20 -19.95 -10.50
N GLN A 383 -22.23 -20.79 -10.41
CA GLN A 383 -22.12 -22.26 -10.52
C GLN A 383 -21.68 -22.79 -11.90
N LYS A 384 -21.68 -21.95 -12.95
CA LYS A 384 -21.42 -22.38 -14.33
C LYS A 384 -20.01 -22.08 -14.83
N GLU A 385 -19.22 -21.32 -14.08
CA GLU A 385 -17.89 -20.91 -14.50
C GLU A 385 -16.84 -21.93 -14.06
N ASP A 386 -16.02 -22.36 -15.01
CA ASP A 386 -14.81 -23.17 -14.74
C ASP A 386 -13.70 -22.22 -14.30
N GLU A 387 -13.82 -21.76 -13.06
CA GLU A 387 -12.94 -20.77 -12.43
C GLU A 387 -11.94 -21.43 -11.49
N VAL A 388 -10.67 -21.06 -11.67
CA VAL A 388 -9.58 -21.38 -10.75
C VAL A 388 -9.10 -20.07 -10.12
N LEU A 389 -9.22 -19.99 -8.80
CA LEU A 389 -8.90 -18.79 -8.02
C LEU A 389 -7.58 -18.97 -7.28
N PHE A 390 -6.66 -18.04 -7.50
CA PHE A 390 -5.38 -17.95 -6.81
C PHE A 390 -5.44 -16.98 -5.63
N SER A 391 -4.64 -17.31 -4.62
CA SER A 391 -4.37 -16.44 -3.48
C SER A 391 -3.70 -15.12 -3.93
N MET A 392 -3.86 -14.02 -3.18
CA MET A 392 -3.20 -12.75 -3.53
C MET A 392 -1.67 -12.87 -3.54
N HIS A 393 -1.00 -11.97 -4.28
CA HIS A 393 0.46 -11.98 -4.47
C HIS A 393 0.96 -13.32 -5.01
N THR A 394 0.40 -13.74 -6.15
CA THR A 394 0.85 -14.94 -6.87
C THR A 394 1.94 -14.53 -7.87
N VAL A 395 3.08 -15.21 -7.82
CA VAL A 395 4.26 -14.87 -8.63
C VAL A 395 4.49 -15.91 -9.72
N PHE A 396 4.75 -15.44 -10.93
CA PHE A 396 5.04 -16.24 -12.11
C PHE A 396 6.38 -15.80 -12.71
N ARG A 397 7.07 -16.73 -13.38
CA ARG A 397 8.19 -16.43 -14.26
C ARG A 397 7.66 -16.15 -15.67
N ILE A 398 8.13 -15.06 -16.27
CA ILE A 398 7.71 -14.64 -17.61
C ILE A 398 8.45 -15.48 -18.66
N GLY A 399 7.70 -16.24 -19.44
CA GLY A 399 8.18 -17.06 -20.54
C GLY A 399 8.22 -16.29 -21.87
N ASN A 400 7.74 -16.91 -22.95
CA ASN A 400 7.70 -16.25 -24.25
C ASN A 400 6.53 -15.27 -24.35
N ILE A 401 6.75 -14.21 -25.12
CA ILE A 401 5.73 -13.22 -25.49
C ILE A 401 5.59 -13.29 -27.01
N LYS A 402 4.40 -13.64 -27.51
CA LYS A 402 4.14 -13.89 -28.94
C LYS A 402 2.94 -13.06 -29.41
N PRO A 403 3.00 -12.40 -30.57
CA PRO A 403 1.81 -11.75 -31.14
C PRO A 403 0.78 -12.81 -31.55
N LEU A 404 -0.50 -12.49 -31.38
CA LEU A 404 -1.66 -13.29 -31.80
C LEU A 404 -2.41 -12.66 -32.98
N ASP A 405 -2.09 -11.41 -33.32
CA ASP A 405 -2.64 -10.67 -34.45
C ASP A 405 -1.53 -9.99 -35.27
N ASP A 406 -1.86 -9.67 -36.52
CA ASP A 406 -0.95 -8.99 -37.45
C ASP A 406 -0.70 -7.53 -37.05
N GLU A 407 -1.68 -6.89 -36.40
CA GLU A 407 -1.60 -5.52 -35.89
C GLU A 407 -0.68 -5.40 -34.65
N GLN A 408 -0.23 -6.51 -34.08
CA GLN A 408 0.59 -6.56 -32.86
C GLN A 408 -0.04 -5.79 -31.69
N ARG A 409 -1.36 -5.93 -31.52
CA ARG A 409 -2.11 -5.36 -30.40
C ARG A 409 -2.67 -6.43 -29.47
N LEU A 410 -2.57 -7.69 -29.86
CA LEU A 410 -2.96 -8.85 -29.07
C LEU A 410 -1.76 -9.81 -28.93
N PHE A 411 -1.41 -10.17 -27.70
CA PHE A 411 -0.28 -11.06 -27.43
C PHE A 411 -0.66 -12.22 -26.53
N GLU A 412 0.01 -13.35 -26.74
CA GLU A 412 0.09 -14.46 -25.81
C GLU A 412 1.35 -14.31 -24.95
N VAL A 413 1.20 -14.45 -23.64
CA VAL A 413 2.31 -14.38 -22.68
C VAL A 413 2.32 -15.67 -21.87
N ASP A 414 3.36 -16.48 -22.07
CA ASP A 414 3.59 -17.69 -21.31
C ASP A 414 4.03 -17.29 -19.88
N LEU A 415 3.39 -17.87 -18.86
CA LEU A 415 3.71 -17.66 -17.45
C LEU A 415 3.88 -19.01 -16.77
N LEU A 416 4.98 -19.19 -16.03
CA LEU A 416 5.21 -20.40 -15.22
C LEU A 416 5.09 -20.06 -13.74
N LEU A 417 4.21 -20.72 -13.00
CA LEU A 417 4.08 -20.49 -11.55
C LEU A 417 5.41 -20.79 -10.87
N THR A 418 5.93 -19.85 -10.06
CA THR A 418 7.23 -20.04 -9.41
C THR A 418 7.19 -21.21 -8.43
N ALA A 419 8.20 -22.08 -8.54
CA ALA A 419 8.44 -23.15 -7.59
C ALA A 419 9.11 -22.64 -6.31
N ASP A 420 8.98 -23.38 -5.22
CA ASP A 420 9.58 -23.04 -3.93
C ASP A 420 11.12 -22.96 -3.97
N ASN A 421 11.74 -23.66 -4.92
CA ASN A 421 13.18 -23.68 -5.13
C ASN A 421 13.67 -22.64 -6.15
N ASP A 422 12.77 -21.79 -6.70
CA ASP A 422 13.15 -20.72 -7.61
C ASP A 422 14.12 -19.76 -6.91
N LYS A 423 15.34 -19.66 -7.45
CA LYS A 423 16.47 -18.97 -6.80
C LYS A 423 16.18 -17.48 -6.62
N ASP A 424 15.61 -16.84 -7.65
CA ASP A 424 15.36 -15.40 -7.64
C ASP A 424 14.23 -15.07 -6.67
N PHE A 425 13.15 -15.87 -6.71
CA PHE A 425 12.03 -15.72 -5.79
C PHE A 425 12.44 -15.94 -4.32
N ARG A 426 13.27 -16.95 -4.03
CA ARG A 426 13.78 -17.21 -2.68
C ARG A 426 14.67 -16.09 -2.16
N ALA A 427 15.62 -15.64 -2.98
CA ALA A 427 16.51 -14.55 -2.59
C ALA A 427 15.72 -13.27 -2.34
N LEU A 428 14.72 -12.99 -3.18
CA LEU A 428 13.84 -11.85 -3.02
C LEU A 428 13.02 -11.92 -1.73
N THR A 429 12.28 -13.01 -1.52
CA THR A 429 11.45 -13.16 -0.31
C THR A 429 12.26 -13.17 0.98
N ALA A 430 13.47 -13.76 0.99
CA ALA A 430 14.37 -13.70 2.14
C ALA A 430 14.77 -12.27 2.48
N ARG A 431 15.09 -11.46 1.46
CA ARG A 431 15.45 -10.06 1.62
C ARG A 431 14.30 -9.21 2.15
N LEU A 432 13.10 -9.37 1.57
CA LEU A 432 11.89 -8.66 2.02
C LEU A 432 11.57 -8.95 3.49
N ARG A 433 11.75 -10.19 3.93
CA ARG A 433 11.54 -10.58 5.34
C ARG A 433 12.59 -10.01 6.27
N GLN A 434 13.84 -9.90 5.83
CA GLN A 434 14.91 -9.24 6.61
C GLN A 434 14.60 -7.76 6.83
N GLU A 435 14.04 -7.06 5.84
CA GLU A 435 13.74 -5.62 5.97
C GLU A 435 12.56 -5.30 6.88
N ILE A 436 11.61 -6.22 7.03
CA ILE A 436 10.36 -5.99 7.79
C ILE A 436 10.37 -6.74 9.13
N ALA A 437 11.53 -6.74 9.80
CA ALA A 437 11.73 -7.14 11.20
C ALA A 437 11.00 -8.44 11.60
N PRO A 438 11.59 -9.62 11.36
CA PRO A 438 10.92 -10.93 11.51
C PRO A 438 10.54 -11.31 12.95
N VAL A 439 10.90 -10.50 13.94
CA VAL A 439 10.64 -10.76 15.37
C VAL A 439 9.19 -10.42 15.77
N ARG A 440 8.52 -9.55 15.01
CA ARG A 440 7.16 -9.09 15.32
C ARG A 440 6.12 -9.97 14.64
N GLU A 441 4.95 -10.13 15.26
CA GLU A 441 3.82 -10.83 14.65
C GLU A 441 2.53 -10.00 14.74
N GLY A 442 1.53 -10.37 13.94
CA GLY A 442 0.19 -9.78 13.98
C GLY A 442 0.18 -8.26 13.82
N TRP A 443 -0.61 -7.59 14.68
CA TRP A 443 -0.83 -6.14 14.63
C TRP A 443 0.43 -5.31 14.86
N GLU A 444 1.40 -5.78 15.67
CA GLU A 444 2.64 -5.03 15.92
C GLU A 444 3.51 -4.97 14.66
N ARG A 445 3.59 -6.09 13.92
CA ARG A 445 4.27 -6.15 12.62
C ARG A 445 3.53 -5.31 11.57
N LEU A 446 2.19 -5.27 11.62
CA LEU A 446 1.39 -4.38 10.77
C LEU A 446 1.71 -2.91 11.03
N GLY A 447 1.74 -2.46 12.28
CA GLY A 447 2.11 -1.09 12.64
C GLY A 447 3.49 -0.69 12.08
N PHE A 448 4.45 -1.62 12.11
CA PHE A 448 5.79 -1.37 11.60
C PHE A 448 5.80 -1.27 10.06
N LEU A 449 5.06 -2.16 9.39
CA LEU A 449 4.88 -2.09 7.95
C LEU A 449 4.26 -0.74 7.53
N LEU A 450 3.24 -0.29 8.25
CA LEU A 450 2.56 0.99 8.01
C LEU A 450 3.52 2.18 8.15
N LEU A 451 4.34 2.18 9.20
CA LEU A 451 5.38 3.19 9.37
C LEU A 451 6.36 3.20 8.18
N ARG A 452 6.77 2.02 7.70
CA ARG A 452 7.64 1.89 6.52
C ARG A 452 6.97 2.32 5.22
N MET A 453 5.65 2.23 5.14
CA MET A 453 4.84 2.74 4.01
C MET A 453 4.53 4.24 4.13
N GLY A 454 4.99 4.93 5.19
CA GLY A 454 4.67 6.34 5.45
C GLY A 454 3.26 6.59 6.01
N GLN A 455 2.54 5.53 6.39
CA GLN A 455 1.18 5.57 6.95
C GLN A 455 1.23 5.83 8.47
N HIS A 456 1.82 6.97 8.88
CA HIS A 456 2.14 7.25 10.28
C HIS A 456 0.91 7.26 11.19
N ASP A 457 -0.18 7.91 10.77
CA ASP A 457 -1.42 8.02 11.57
C ASP A 457 -2.11 6.67 11.78
N ARG A 458 -1.94 5.72 10.84
CA ARG A 458 -2.46 4.36 10.97
C ARG A 458 -1.58 3.52 11.87
N ALA A 459 -0.26 3.63 11.73
CA ALA A 459 0.67 3.01 12.66
C ALA A 459 0.42 3.46 14.10
N GLU A 460 0.20 4.77 14.32
CA GLU A 460 -0.16 5.35 15.62
C GLU A 460 -1.39 4.67 16.23
N LYS A 461 -2.51 4.64 15.50
CA LYS A 461 -3.76 4.01 15.97
C LYS A 461 -3.59 2.53 16.31
N VAL A 462 -2.83 1.78 15.50
CA VAL A 462 -2.55 0.37 15.77
C VAL A 462 -1.83 0.23 17.11
N TYR A 463 -0.77 1.01 17.34
CA TYR A 463 -0.01 0.94 18.58
C TYR A 463 -0.79 1.45 19.80
N GLU A 464 -1.62 2.47 19.67
CA GLU A 464 -2.49 2.96 20.75
C GLU A 464 -3.51 1.90 21.19
N VAL A 465 -4.15 1.23 20.23
CA VAL A 465 -5.11 0.15 20.53
C VAL A 465 -4.41 -1.03 21.20
N LEU A 466 -3.25 -1.45 20.69
CA LEU A 466 -2.46 -2.51 21.31
C LEU A 466 -2.04 -2.15 22.72
N LEU A 467 -1.60 -0.90 22.94
CA LEU A 467 -1.15 -0.41 24.24
C LEU A 467 -2.30 -0.39 25.25
N ALA A 468 -3.52 -0.06 24.81
CA ALA A 468 -4.72 -0.08 25.66
C ALA A 468 -5.17 -1.50 26.03
N GLN A 469 -4.88 -2.49 25.19
CA GLN A 469 -5.30 -3.89 25.40
C GLN A 469 -4.29 -4.71 26.20
N THR A 470 -3.00 -4.37 26.14
CA THR A 470 -1.98 -5.15 26.86
C THR A 470 -1.91 -4.78 28.34
N THR A 471 -1.80 -5.80 29.19
CA THR A 471 -1.48 -5.63 30.61
C THR A 471 -0.01 -5.90 30.92
N ASN A 472 0.74 -6.48 29.98
CA ASN A 472 2.12 -6.91 30.12
C ASN A 472 3.09 -5.73 29.97
N ASP A 473 3.90 -5.47 31.00
CA ASP A 473 4.83 -4.33 31.01
C ASP A 473 5.96 -4.45 29.98
N ILE A 474 6.37 -5.67 29.60
CA ILE A 474 7.35 -5.88 28.52
C ILE A 474 6.76 -5.45 27.18
N GLU A 475 5.52 -5.87 26.89
CA GLU A 475 4.81 -5.49 25.66
C GLU A 475 4.52 -3.98 25.65
N LYS A 476 4.07 -3.41 26.76
CA LYS A 476 3.90 -1.95 26.89
C LYS A 476 5.19 -1.19 26.61
N THR A 477 6.33 -1.72 27.03
CA THR A 477 7.64 -1.11 26.74
C THR A 477 7.89 -1.10 25.24
N SER A 478 7.73 -2.25 24.55
CA SER A 478 7.88 -2.33 23.09
C SER A 478 6.93 -1.37 22.36
N LEU A 479 5.65 -1.40 22.73
CA LEU A 479 4.62 -0.57 22.09
C LEU A 479 4.85 0.93 22.28
N ASN A 480 5.32 1.36 23.47
CA ASN A 480 5.69 2.76 23.69
C ASN A 480 6.93 3.18 22.89
N VAL A 481 7.90 2.28 22.68
CA VAL A 481 9.04 2.55 21.79
C VAL A 481 8.55 2.77 20.36
N GLU A 482 7.66 1.91 19.87
CA GLU A 482 7.12 2.02 18.52
C GLU A 482 6.25 3.27 18.35
N LEU A 483 5.39 3.58 19.32
CA LEU A 483 4.62 4.82 19.31
C LEU A 483 5.55 6.04 19.31
N GLY A 484 6.64 6.02 20.08
CA GLY A 484 7.66 7.07 20.07
C GLY A 484 8.34 7.24 18.71
N ASN A 485 8.63 6.14 18.01
CA ASN A 485 9.16 6.16 16.65
C ASN A 485 8.15 6.75 15.65
N VAL A 486 6.87 6.40 15.78
CA VAL A 486 5.79 6.97 14.96
C VAL A 486 5.68 8.48 15.20
N LYS A 487 5.61 8.94 16.46
CA LYS A 487 5.54 10.37 16.78
C LYS A 487 6.77 11.13 16.27
N HIS A 488 7.96 10.53 16.35
CA HIS A 488 9.18 11.09 15.77
C HIS A 488 9.06 11.28 14.25
N SER A 489 8.55 10.27 13.54
CA SER A 489 8.34 10.34 12.08
C SER A 489 7.29 11.38 11.66
N GLN A 490 6.33 11.69 12.53
CA GLN A 490 5.34 12.76 12.35
C GLN A 490 5.89 14.16 12.71
N GLY A 491 7.10 14.26 13.28
CA GLY A 491 7.65 15.52 13.77
C GLY A 491 7.10 15.97 15.13
N LYS A 492 6.28 15.16 15.81
CA LYS A 492 5.73 15.42 17.15
C LYS A 492 6.76 15.06 18.22
N TYR A 493 7.83 15.86 18.31
CA TYR A 493 9.02 15.49 19.09
C TYR A 493 8.80 15.40 20.61
N ASP A 494 8.02 16.31 21.21
CA ASP A 494 7.73 16.24 22.65
C ASP A 494 6.89 15.01 23.01
N GLU A 495 5.91 14.65 22.17
CA GLU A 495 5.13 13.42 22.32
C GLU A 495 6.01 12.17 22.18
N ALA A 496 6.93 12.17 21.22
CA ALA A 496 7.89 11.07 21.04
C ALA A 496 8.73 10.86 22.31
N ILE A 497 9.27 11.94 22.90
CA ILE A 497 9.99 11.87 24.18
C ILE A 497 9.07 11.36 25.30
N GLY A 498 7.81 11.78 25.33
CA GLY A 498 6.81 11.26 26.28
C GLY A 498 6.63 9.74 26.17
N CYS A 499 6.48 9.21 24.97
CA CYS A 499 6.40 7.77 24.71
C CYS A 499 7.67 7.04 25.17
N PHE A 500 8.86 7.53 24.85
CA PHE A 500 10.10 6.90 25.30
C PHE A 500 10.27 6.93 26.83
N LYS A 501 9.83 8.00 27.51
CA LYS A 501 9.79 8.04 28.99
C LYS A 501 8.80 7.03 29.57
N ASN A 502 7.64 6.85 28.94
CA ASN A 502 6.69 5.82 29.34
C ASN A 502 7.29 4.41 29.16
N ALA A 503 8.01 4.17 28.06
CA ALA A 503 8.75 2.92 27.85
C ALA A 503 9.79 2.67 28.95
N LEU A 504 10.56 3.68 29.36
CA LEU A 504 11.50 3.55 30.49
C LEU A 504 10.79 3.22 31.80
N LYS A 505 9.64 3.84 32.06
CA LYS A 505 8.85 3.61 33.28
C LYS A 505 8.34 2.16 33.35
N THR A 506 7.83 1.63 32.24
CA THR A 506 7.36 0.23 32.18
C THR A 506 8.52 -0.76 32.19
N TYR A 507 9.65 -0.42 31.58
CA TYR A 507 10.86 -1.26 31.62
C TYR A 507 11.36 -1.48 33.04
N ASN A 508 11.40 -0.43 33.87
CA ASN A 508 11.83 -0.53 35.27
C ASN A 508 10.97 -1.46 36.14
N ASN A 509 9.75 -1.79 35.70
CA ASN A 509 8.85 -2.71 36.39
C ASN A 509 8.98 -4.16 35.89
N ALA A 510 9.65 -4.38 34.76
CA ALA A 510 9.82 -5.69 34.14
C ALA A 510 11.21 -6.26 34.44
N PHE A 511 11.27 -7.49 34.96
CA PHE A 511 12.51 -8.23 35.22
C PHE A 511 13.15 -8.75 33.91
N ASP A 512 13.44 -7.88 32.93
CA ASP A 512 14.16 -8.27 31.70
C ASP A 512 15.57 -7.64 31.66
N PRO A 513 16.66 -8.43 31.69
CA PRO A 513 18.04 -7.96 31.62
C PRO A 513 18.48 -7.55 30.19
N LYS A 514 17.56 -7.16 29.31
CA LYS A 514 17.86 -6.80 27.92
C LYS A 514 18.33 -5.35 27.79
N TYR A 515 19.61 -5.14 28.07
CA TYR A 515 20.36 -3.92 27.76
C TYR A 515 20.10 -3.39 26.34
N THR A 516 19.77 -4.26 25.37
CA THR A 516 19.43 -3.89 24.00
C THR A 516 18.21 -2.98 23.88
N THR A 517 17.12 -3.27 24.61
CA THR A 517 15.90 -2.45 24.55
C THR A 517 16.13 -1.08 25.18
N LEU A 518 16.79 -1.06 26.34
CA LEU A 518 17.13 0.18 27.04
C LEU A 518 18.07 1.06 26.21
N SER A 519 19.08 0.46 25.58
CA SER A 519 19.97 1.14 24.64
C SER A 519 19.20 1.73 23.45
N ALA A 520 18.25 0.98 22.87
CA ALA A 520 17.44 1.48 21.77
C ALA A 520 16.56 2.69 22.17
N ILE A 521 15.96 2.65 23.36
CA ILE A 521 15.17 3.77 23.90
C ILE A 521 16.03 5.04 23.99
N HIS A 522 17.20 4.96 24.63
CA HIS A 522 18.10 6.10 24.77
C HIS A 522 18.62 6.59 23.43
N ASN A 523 18.96 5.69 22.50
CA ASN A 523 19.39 6.09 21.16
C ASN A 523 18.29 6.89 20.43
N ASN A 524 17.04 6.44 20.51
CA ASN A 524 15.92 7.11 19.85
C ASN A 524 15.60 8.46 20.50
N MET A 525 15.66 8.56 21.84
CA MET A 525 15.59 9.84 22.54
C MET A 525 16.69 10.80 22.09
N GLY A 526 17.93 10.32 21.92
CA GLY A 526 19.05 11.10 21.40
C GLY A 526 18.77 11.67 20.01
N CYS A 527 18.19 10.85 19.12
CA CYS A 527 17.79 11.28 17.78
C CYS A 527 16.73 12.39 17.84
N VAL A 528 15.72 12.25 18.71
CA VAL A 528 14.67 13.26 18.88
C VAL A 528 15.24 14.56 19.45
N TYR A 529 16.03 14.49 20.52
CA TYR A 529 16.65 15.68 21.12
C TYR A 529 17.57 16.41 20.16
N ARG A 530 18.32 15.69 19.32
CA ARG A 530 19.13 16.29 18.27
C ARG A 530 18.28 17.07 17.27
N LYS A 531 17.14 16.51 16.82
CA LYS A 531 16.19 17.21 15.92
C LYS A 531 15.55 18.43 16.56
N MET A 532 15.41 18.45 17.88
CA MET A 532 14.96 19.60 18.65
C MET A 532 16.07 20.62 18.96
N HIS A 533 17.30 20.41 18.45
CA HIS A 533 18.49 21.21 18.80
C HIS A 533 18.84 21.20 20.31
N LYS A 534 18.34 20.22 21.08
CA LYS A 534 18.65 20.02 22.51
C LYS A 534 19.92 19.17 22.65
N TYR A 535 21.05 19.68 22.18
CA TYR A 535 22.27 18.90 22.00
C TYR A 535 22.85 18.28 23.27
N SER A 536 22.76 18.97 24.42
CA SER A 536 23.20 18.42 25.71
C SER A 536 22.44 17.16 26.10
N HIS A 537 21.13 17.15 25.87
CA HIS A 537 20.28 15.99 26.13
C HIS A 537 20.56 14.87 25.13
N ALA A 538 20.79 15.21 23.86
CA ALA A 538 21.16 14.24 22.83
C ALA A 538 22.48 13.53 23.17
N LEU A 539 23.52 14.28 23.55
CA LEU A 539 24.80 13.72 24.00
C LEU A 539 24.64 12.83 25.23
N ALA A 540 23.87 13.27 26.23
CA ALA A 540 23.59 12.45 27.40
C ALA A 540 22.91 11.12 27.03
N SER A 541 21.89 11.14 26.17
CA SER A 541 21.20 9.95 25.71
C SER A 541 22.10 9.00 24.89
N TYR A 542 22.94 9.52 23.99
CA TYR A 542 23.87 8.68 23.23
C TYR A 542 25.02 8.12 24.09
N ASN A 543 25.49 8.86 25.10
CA ASN A 543 26.47 8.34 26.04
C ASN A 543 25.89 7.22 26.91
N GLU A 544 24.64 7.36 27.36
CA GLU A 544 23.93 6.27 28.06
C GLU A 544 23.77 5.04 27.15
N THR A 545 23.42 5.26 25.88
CA THR A 545 23.36 4.20 24.85
C THR A 545 24.69 3.43 24.78
N LEU A 546 25.83 4.13 24.72
CA LEU A 546 27.16 3.53 24.69
C LEU A 546 27.47 2.76 25.99
N ALA A 547 27.12 3.31 27.15
CA ALA A 547 27.35 2.67 28.44
C ALA A 547 26.63 1.32 28.52
N LEU A 548 25.36 1.28 28.09
CA LEU A 548 24.54 0.07 28.04
C LEU A 548 25.05 -0.96 27.02
N GLN A 549 25.43 -0.51 25.82
CA GLN A 549 25.98 -1.37 24.79
C GLN A 549 27.31 -2.01 25.22
N ARG A 550 28.19 -1.27 25.90
CA ARG A 550 29.47 -1.80 26.40
C ARG A 550 29.30 -2.89 27.47
N GLN A 551 28.17 -2.94 28.17
CA GLN A 551 27.89 -3.98 29.16
C GLN A 551 27.46 -5.31 28.51
N SER A 552 27.01 -5.29 27.25
CA SER A 552 26.35 -6.43 26.61
C SER A 552 26.96 -6.86 25.27
N LEU A 553 27.73 -6.00 24.61
CA LEU A 553 28.30 -6.22 23.28
C LEU A 553 29.82 -6.31 23.32
N VAL A 554 30.39 -7.03 22.34
CA VAL A 554 31.84 -7.07 22.12
C VAL A 554 32.34 -5.72 21.59
N SER A 555 33.63 -5.41 21.81
CA SER A 555 34.20 -4.08 21.54
C SER A 555 34.16 -3.63 20.08
N ASN A 556 34.02 -4.55 19.13
CA ASN A 556 33.90 -4.28 17.70
C ASN A 556 32.45 -4.42 17.18
N ASP A 557 31.44 -4.39 18.03
CA ASP A 557 30.04 -4.48 17.56
C ASP A 557 29.63 -3.23 16.74
N PRO A 558 29.01 -3.40 15.55
CA PRO A 558 28.53 -2.27 14.72
C PRO A 558 27.57 -1.31 15.44
N ALA A 559 26.83 -1.75 16.46
CA ALA A 559 25.93 -0.90 17.23
C ALA A 559 26.69 0.20 18.00
N LEU A 560 27.88 -0.11 18.52
CA LEU A 560 28.76 0.86 19.18
C LEU A 560 29.19 1.96 18.20
N ALA A 561 29.51 1.59 16.96
CA ALA A 561 29.88 2.55 15.93
C ALA A 561 28.74 3.52 15.58
N SER A 562 27.50 3.02 15.58
CA SER A 562 26.32 3.85 15.30
C SER A 562 26.11 4.93 16.37
N ALA A 563 26.30 4.60 17.65
CA ALA A 563 26.24 5.57 18.73
C ALA A 563 27.37 6.62 18.64
N HIS A 564 28.62 6.19 18.38
CA HIS A 564 29.74 7.12 18.12
C HIS A 564 29.48 8.04 16.92
N ASN A 565 28.93 7.51 15.83
CA ASN A 565 28.57 8.32 14.66
C ASN A 565 27.48 9.36 14.99
N ASN A 566 26.50 8.99 15.80
CA ASN A 566 25.45 9.91 16.25
C ASN A 566 25.99 11.02 17.16
N ILE A 567 26.92 10.70 18.06
CA ILE A 567 27.64 11.68 18.87
C ILE A 567 28.44 12.64 17.98
N GLY A 568 29.16 12.10 16.99
CA GLY A 568 29.91 12.92 16.02
C GLY A 568 29.02 13.90 15.27
N ASN A 569 27.83 13.44 14.85
CA ASN A 569 26.84 14.30 14.23
C ASN A 569 26.34 15.42 15.16
N VAL A 570 26.11 15.15 16.45
CA VAL A 570 25.70 16.18 17.41
C VAL A 570 26.80 17.22 17.58
N TYR A 571 28.07 16.80 17.71
CA TYR A 571 29.19 17.74 17.77
C TYR A 571 29.35 18.55 16.49
N ALA A 572 29.12 17.95 15.32
CA ALA A 572 29.15 18.66 14.04
C ALA A 572 28.03 19.72 13.96
N ASP A 573 26.81 19.40 14.42
CA ASP A 573 25.68 20.33 14.49
C ASP A 573 25.92 21.47 15.51
N MET A 574 26.78 21.25 16.51
CA MET A 574 27.28 22.25 17.46
C MET A 574 28.52 23.01 16.97
N GLU A 575 29.01 22.73 15.76
CA GLU A 575 30.26 23.27 15.19
C GLU A 575 31.53 22.92 16.01
N GLN A 576 31.45 21.90 16.86
CA GLN A 576 32.58 21.35 17.63
C GLN A 576 33.33 20.31 16.81
N TYR A 577 34.01 20.77 15.76
CA TYR A 577 34.55 19.90 14.72
C TYR A 577 35.63 18.92 15.20
N THR A 578 36.46 19.28 16.19
CA THR A 578 37.49 18.38 16.73
C THR A 578 36.87 17.15 17.41
N GLN A 579 35.84 17.37 18.22
CA GLN A 579 35.08 16.31 18.88
C GLN A 579 34.30 15.47 17.86
N ALA A 580 33.73 16.11 16.83
CA ALA A 580 33.04 15.42 15.74
C ALA A 580 33.98 14.48 14.96
N LEU A 581 35.18 14.94 14.59
CA LEU A 581 36.21 14.13 13.92
C LEU A 581 36.59 12.92 14.77
N SER A 582 36.88 13.13 16.06
CA SER A 582 37.25 12.06 16.98
C SER A 582 36.15 10.97 17.06
N ALA A 583 34.90 11.39 17.24
CA ALA A 583 33.77 10.46 17.32
C ALA A 583 33.52 9.70 16.00
N HIS A 584 33.57 10.37 14.85
CA HIS A 584 33.42 9.70 13.56
C HIS A 584 34.60 8.76 13.23
N GLN A 585 35.83 9.10 13.65
CA GLN A 585 37.00 8.21 13.51
C GLN A 585 36.85 6.95 14.36
N GLN A 586 36.34 7.05 15.58
CA GLN A 586 36.02 5.90 16.42
C GLN A 586 34.96 5.00 15.77
N ALA A 587 33.89 5.60 15.22
CA ALA A 587 32.88 4.86 14.48
C ALA A 587 33.46 4.15 13.23
N LEU A 588 34.37 4.83 12.51
CA LEU A 588 35.02 4.26 11.33
C LEU A 588 35.89 3.05 11.70
N ALA A 589 36.71 3.16 12.75
CA ALA A 589 37.60 2.10 13.20
C ALA A 589 36.82 0.83 13.57
N ILE A 590 35.71 0.97 14.31
CA ILE A 590 34.85 -0.16 14.65
C ILE A 590 34.24 -0.78 13.38
N ARG A 591 33.66 0.03 12.49
CA ARG A 591 33.02 -0.46 11.25
C ARG A 591 34.00 -1.15 10.31
N GLN A 592 35.24 -0.71 10.23
CA GLN A 592 36.28 -1.34 9.40
C GLN A 592 36.65 -2.75 9.88
N VAL A 593 36.58 -3.00 11.19
CA VAL A 593 36.83 -4.33 11.77
C VAL A 593 35.58 -5.22 11.63
N ALA A 594 34.40 -4.63 11.81
CA ALA A 594 33.15 -5.39 11.96
C ALA A 594 32.40 -5.68 10.66
N LEU A 595 32.59 -4.85 9.63
CA LEU A 595 31.77 -4.88 8.41
C LEU A 595 32.62 -5.11 7.16
N PRO A 596 32.04 -5.73 6.10
CA PRO A 596 32.71 -5.82 4.81
C PRO A 596 33.12 -4.44 4.27
N PRO A 597 34.23 -4.31 3.52
CA PRO A 597 34.70 -3.01 2.99
C PRO A 597 33.67 -2.29 2.10
N THR A 598 32.71 -3.01 1.55
CA THR A 598 31.62 -2.49 0.72
C THR A 598 30.34 -2.21 1.51
N HIS A 599 30.36 -2.16 2.85
CA HIS A 599 29.15 -1.94 3.62
C HIS A 599 28.71 -0.45 3.55
N PRO A 600 27.41 -0.15 3.30
CA PRO A 600 26.93 1.23 3.20
C PRO A 600 27.23 2.13 4.41
N ASP A 601 27.28 1.57 5.61
CA ASP A 601 27.62 2.32 6.83
C ASP A 601 29.04 2.91 6.80
N LEU A 602 29.99 2.27 6.11
CA LEU A 602 31.31 2.85 5.88
C LEU A 602 31.21 4.09 5.00
N ALA A 603 30.39 4.05 3.94
CA ALA A 603 30.17 5.21 3.07
C ALA A 603 29.58 6.39 3.85
N SER A 604 28.60 6.12 4.72
CA SER A 604 28.01 7.14 5.59
C SER A 604 29.04 7.78 6.53
N THR A 605 29.88 6.97 7.21
CA THR A 605 30.93 7.51 8.08
C THR A 605 31.95 8.35 7.31
N TYR A 606 32.41 7.89 6.15
CA TYR A 606 33.33 8.65 5.31
C TYR A 606 32.73 9.97 4.86
N ASN A 607 31.46 9.99 4.46
CA ASN A 607 30.79 11.23 4.10
C ASN A 607 30.70 12.21 5.29
N ASN A 608 30.38 11.73 6.49
CA ASN A 608 30.31 12.58 7.68
C ASN A 608 31.69 13.15 8.05
N LEU A 609 32.76 12.34 7.96
CA LEU A 609 34.14 12.83 8.10
C LEU A 609 34.47 13.89 7.04
N GLY A 610 34.08 13.65 5.79
CA GLY A 610 34.26 14.60 4.69
C GLY A 610 33.56 15.93 4.96
N ASN A 611 32.33 15.91 5.48
CA ASN A 611 31.58 17.11 5.86
C ASN A 611 32.31 17.94 6.91
N VAL A 612 32.84 17.30 7.96
CA VAL A 612 33.56 18.00 9.03
C VAL A 612 34.90 18.55 8.52
N LEU A 613 35.62 17.79 7.70
CA LEU A 613 36.87 18.25 7.06
C LEU A 613 36.64 19.42 6.11
N TYR A 614 35.54 19.39 5.35
CA TYR A 614 35.13 20.48 4.47
C TYR A 614 34.86 21.76 5.26
N LYS A 615 34.11 21.66 6.37
CA LYS A 615 33.79 22.80 7.26
C LYS A 615 35.01 23.38 7.96
N THR A 616 36.08 22.58 8.11
CA THR A 616 37.38 23.02 8.66
C THR A 616 38.40 23.40 7.58
N ASN A 617 37.95 23.60 6.33
CA ASN A 617 38.77 23.98 5.17
C ASN A 617 39.88 22.98 4.79
N GLN A 618 39.77 21.72 5.23
CA GLN A 618 40.70 20.65 4.87
C GLN A 618 40.23 19.94 3.58
N TYR A 619 40.09 20.71 2.49
CA TYR A 619 39.42 20.27 1.25
C TYR A 619 40.04 19.02 0.62
N HIS A 620 41.37 18.90 0.62
CA HIS A 620 42.05 17.71 0.10
C HIS A 620 41.62 16.44 0.85
N HIS A 621 41.62 16.46 2.18
CA HIS A 621 41.20 15.32 2.99
C HIS A 621 39.69 15.05 2.86
N ALA A 622 38.87 16.10 2.78
CA ALA A 622 37.43 15.98 2.56
C ALA A 622 37.12 15.28 1.22
N ARG A 623 37.83 15.64 0.15
CA ARG A 623 37.71 14.99 -1.16
C ARG A 623 38.01 13.49 -1.10
N VAL A 624 39.11 13.10 -0.47
CA VAL A 624 39.44 11.68 -0.28
C VAL A 624 38.33 10.93 0.47
N CYS A 625 37.74 11.54 1.49
CA CYS A 625 36.61 10.97 2.22
C CYS A 625 35.35 10.83 1.33
N TYR A 626 34.98 11.88 0.59
CA TYR A 626 33.81 11.82 -0.30
C TYR A 626 34.00 10.82 -1.46
N ASP A 627 35.20 10.73 -2.04
CA ASP A 627 35.52 9.75 -3.08
C ASP A 627 35.31 8.31 -2.57
N LYS A 628 35.78 8.01 -1.36
CA LYS A 628 35.54 6.71 -0.71
C LYS A 628 34.05 6.48 -0.46
N ALA A 629 33.32 7.48 0.03
CA ALA A 629 31.89 7.39 0.26
C ALA A 629 31.12 7.10 -1.03
N VAL A 630 31.40 7.81 -2.12
CA VAL A 630 30.79 7.61 -3.45
C VAL A 630 31.14 6.23 -4.01
N SER A 631 32.41 5.81 -3.93
CA SER A 631 32.85 4.51 -4.43
C SER A 631 32.12 3.38 -3.72
N ILE A 632 32.11 3.39 -2.38
CA ILE A 632 31.40 2.38 -1.59
C ILE A 632 29.91 2.46 -1.88
N ALA A 633 29.30 3.64 -1.91
CA ALA A 633 27.86 3.80 -2.16
C ALA A 633 27.46 3.28 -3.55
N LYS A 634 28.18 3.61 -4.62
CA LYS A 634 27.94 3.05 -5.96
C LYS A 634 28.11 1.54 -6.00
N SER A 635 29.06 1.01 -5.24
CA SER A 635 29.30 -0.42 -5.17
C SER A 635 28.37 -1.15 -4.21
N SER A 636 27.58 -0.47 -3.36
CA SER A 636 26.84 -1.06 -2.21
C SER A 636 25.36 -0.70 -2.13
N LEU A 637 24.98 0.43 -2.70
CA LEU A 637 23.64 0.95 -2.71
C LEU A 637 23.09 0.94 -4.14
N PRO A 638 21.76 0.99 -4.28
CA PRO A 638 21.15 1.17 -5.57
C PRO A 638 21.51 2.45 -6.31
N SER A 639 21.46 2.42 -7.64
CA SER A 639 21.86 3.55 -8.49
C SER A 639 21.02 4.82 -8.31
N ASN A 640 19.76 4.69 -7.86
CA ASN A 640 18.87 5.81 -7.56
C ASN A 640 18.82 6.15 -6.06
N HIS A 641 19.64 5.51 -5.22
CA HIS A 641 19.56 5.71 -3.78
C HIS A 641 19.94 7.16 -3.45
N PRO A 642 19.11 7.91 -2.68
CA PRO A 642 19.33 9.34 -2.42
C PRO A 642 20.71 9.66 -1.84
N ALA A 643 21.26 8.76 -1.02
CA ALA A 643 22.60 8.93 -0.47
C ALA A 643 23.70 9.05 -1.55
N ILE A 644 23.59 8.35 -2.69
CA ILE A 644 24.57 8.48 -3.77
C ILE A 644 24.57 9.91 -4.32
N GLU A 645 23.38 10.47 -4.56
CA GLU A 645 23.24 11.85 -5.03
C GLU A 645 23.80 12.85 -3.99
N THR A 646 23.48 12.66 -2.71
CA THR A 646 24.03 13.48 -1.62
C THR A 646 25.56 13.42 -1.59
N TYR A 647 26.16 12.23 -1.64
CA TYR A 647 27.61 12.08 -1.59
C TYR A 647 28.29 12.65 -2.84
N LEU A 648 27.66 12.50 -4.01
CA LEU A 648 28.14 13.13 -5.24
C LEU A 648 28.09 14.66 -5.14
N LYS A 649 26.99 15.24 -4.65
CA LYS A 649 26.88 16.69 -4.42
C LYS A 649 28.00 17.22 -3.51
N ASN A 650 28.31 16.48 -2.44
CA ASN A 650 29.40 16.82 -1.53
C ASN A 650 30.79 16.69 -2.19
N LEU A 651 30.98 15.68 -3.04
CA LEU A 651 32.21 15.54 -3.81
C LEU A 651 32.38 16.68 -4.85
N TYR A 652 31.30 17.09 -5.51
CA TYR A 652 31.32 18.21 -6.44
C TYR A 652 31.60 19.54 -5.71
N SER A 653 30.99 19.76 -4.54
CA SER A 653 31.22 21.01 -3.79
C SER A 653 32.67 21.17 -3.36
N VAL A 654 33.33 20.11 -2.86
CA VAL A 654 34.76 20.19 -2.50
C VAL A 654 35.67 20.35 -3.70
N SER A 655 35.29 19.82 -4.86
CA SER A 655 36.08 19.92 -6.09
C SER A 655 36.11 21.35 -6.65
N ASN A 656 35.14 22.20 -6.27
CA ASN A 656 35.15 23.63 -6.61
C ASN A 656 36.06 24.47 -5.69
N HIS A 657 36.64 23.86 -4.65
CA HIS A 657 37.56 24.50 -3.70
C HIS A 657 39.02 24.02 -3.86
N SER A 658 39.29 23.14 -4.84
CA SER A 658 40.63 22.69 -5.26
C SER A 658 41.01 23.33 -6.58
#